data_AF-A0A0J1I5B6-F1
#
_entry.id   AF-A0A0J1I5B6-F1
#
_cell.length_a   1.000
_cell.length_b   1.000
_cell.length_c   1.000
_cell.angle_alpha   90.00
_cell.angle_beta   90.00
_cell.angle_gamma   90.00
#
_symmetry.space_group_name_H-M   'P 1'
#
loop_
_entity.id
_entity.type
_entity.pdbx_description
1 polymer ?
#
loop_
_entity_poly.entity_id
_entity_poly.type
_entity_poly.pdbx_seq_one_letter_code
_entity_poly.pdbx_strand_id
1 'polypeptide(L)'
;MLKRCRRYRQKDIVKKNINLLSKVRAFWGTLLVLTLLLQVLSEPGFAVGSPAPLPPHDNPPLAVVNQKLDTIAREKGIPSDILKAIAFEESSWRQFDSQGNPLLAGPANHPAIGLMQVSSYNDSDQATINKLKYDIDFNIEMGADLLNQKWRMVPKIGDGDRNKLENWYFALWAYNRWSGTNNPNEAQLPAPLPSPTPSSTPPSGPSSSPAPAGSPSSTASAGSSAASSPTSGSVPSSPSPSGSSPSSPPPSGASPSSSSPGGASASSPSAAGSSSAPSSPPSPPPSKGPSLPVYQDRILNLLAYPPAWLSRYIQPVQVTPIPTATLPKDGTPSASTPWPTPQPFHLGDLGTTLPAPPTHTSLIRIAGSDRVATAVKQALLGWPQGAPAVVLARSDDYPDALAGVPLAAKLDAPILLTAPQGLDKRVQTALKTLHPNTVYLLGGEGALSPQVSADLSALGWNKTKQVRLGGVNRYATAAIVARNLMGGEQPQAVALATGENFPDALSIASVAGQQKMPVLLTKTSQVPDETSQALRALRPSLVYLIGGTGVISPAVSGEIASALKPSAVQVARLSGASRYDTMAAVGNAFGQNIKGLSFATGEDFPNALTGAALAAHMNETLVLVPDTSLDSYPDLKNFIARHLASTQLQPYLFGNVEAISSQVESELDEMRSS
;
A
#
# COMPACT_ATOMS: atom_id res chain seq x y z
N MET A 1 39.59 -55.47 30.84
CA MET A 1 38.70 -54.49 31.52
C MET A 1 39.28 -53.08 31.66
N LEU A 2 40.37 -52.86 32.41
CA LEU A 2 40.87 -51.55 32.88
C LEU A 2 40.81 -50.36 31.87
N LYS A 3 41.16 -50.56 30.59
CA LYS A 3 41.11 -49.51 29.55
C LYS A 3 39.69 -48.99 29.20
N ARG A 4 38.61 -49.68 29.58
CA ARG A 4 37.22 -49.15 29.52
C ARG A 4 36.88 -48.31 30.76
N CYS A 5 37.28 -48.76 31.95
CA CYS A 5 36.97 -48.07 33.23
C CYS A 5 37.56 -46.66 33.30
N ARG A 6 38.82 -46.45 32.84
CA ARG A 6 39.41 -45.10 32.74
C ARG A 6 38.59 -44.17 31.82
N ARG A 7 38.15 -44.65 30.66
CA ARG A 7 37.36 -43.85 29.70
C ARG A 7 35.97 -43.48 30.20
N TYR A 8 35.35 -44.28 31.06
CA TYR A 8 34.08 -43.92 31.72
C TYR A 8 34.29 -42.80 32.74
N ARG A 9 35.18 -43.00 33.72
CA ARG A 9 35.45 -42.01 34.80
C ARG A 9 35.87 -40.64 34.24
N GLN A 10 36.55 -40.62 33.10
CA GLN A 10 36.99 -39.38 32.43
C GLN A 10 35.83 -38.62 31.74
N LYS A 11 34.78 -39.30 31.24
CA LYS A 11 33.60 -38.65 30.65
C LYS A 11 32.71 -37.97 31.70
N ASP A 12 32.54 -38.58 32.88
CA ASP A 12 31.68 -38.02 33.93
C ASP A 12 32.26 -36.74 34.54
N ILE A 13 33.59 -36.64 34.66
CA ILE A 13 34.28 -35.43 35.11
C ILE A 13 34.03 -34.27 34.12
N VAL A 14 34.15 -34.51 32.81
CA VAL A 14 33.86 -33.50 31.78
C VAL A 14 32.39 -33.06 31.82
N LYS A 15 31.43 -34.00 31.94
CA LYS A 15 30.00 -33.66 32.08
C LYS A 15 29.73 -32.82 33.33
N LYS A 16 30.32 -33.14 34.48
CA LYS A 16 30.15 -32.36 35.72
C LYS A 16 30.68 -30.94 35.59
N ASN A 17 31.86 -30.75 34.98
CA ASN A 17 32.45 -29.43 34.82
C ASN A 17 31.64 -28.53 33.87
N ILE A 18 31.11 -29.07 32.77
CA ILE A 18 30.24 -28.32 31.85
C ILE A 18 28.95 -27.83 32.56
N ASN A 19 28.33 -28.70 33.36
CA ASN A 19 27.13 -28.36 34.13
C ASN A 19 27.37 -27.40 35.31
N LEU A 20 28.63 -27.21 35.73
CA LEU A 20 29.01 -26.18 36.70
C LEU A 20 29.18 -24.82 36.01
N LEU A 21 29.85 -24.80 34.86
CA LEU A 21 30.10 -23.58 34.07
C LEU A 21 28.81 -22.94 33.54
N SER A 22 27.80 -23.75 33.13
CA SER A 22 26.50 -23.22 32.72
C SER A 22 25.76 -22.52 33.85
N LYS A 23 25.76 -23.11 35.06
CA LYS A 23 25.14 -22.52 36.25
C LYS A 23 25.83 -21.24 36.71
N VAL A 24 27.17 -21.20 36.67
CA VAL A 24 27.93 -19.98 36.99
C VAL A 24 27.60 -18.86 35.99
N ARG A 25 27.53 -19.15 34.68
CA ARG A 25 27.14 -18.15 33.67
C ARG A 25 25.71 -17.62 33.88
N ALA A 26 24.76 -18.49 34.21
CA ALA A 26 23.38 -18.07 34.49
C ALA A 26 23.30 -17.12 35.72
N PHE A 27 24.05 -17.43 36.79
CA PHE A 27 24.05 -16.65 38.02
C PHE A 27 24.68 -15.25 37.85
N TRP A 28 25.78 -15.12 37.10
CA TRP A 28 26.36 -13.82 36.77
C TRP A 28 25.51 -13.01 35.79
N GLY A 29 24.80 -13.67 34.88
CA GLY A 29 23.87 -13.01 33.95
C GLY A 29 22.70 -12.32 34.65
N THR A 30 22.05 -12.99 35.60
CA THR A 30 20.94 -12.37 36.36
C THR A 30 21.40 -11.27 37.31
N LEU A 31 22.58 -11.40 37.93
CA LEU A 31 23.13 -10.38 38.83
C LEU A 31 23.39 -9.05 38.10
N LEU A 32 23.91 -9.11 36.87
CA LEU A 32 24.26 -7.91 36.08
C LEU A 32 23.03 -7.17 35.54
N VAL A 33 21.94 -7.89 35.21
CA VAL A 33 20.65 -7.28 34.86
C VAL A 33 20.03 -6.57 36.07
N LEU A 34 20.10 -7.17 37.25
CA LEU A 34 19.52 -6.59 38.47
C LEU A 34 20.25 -5.31 38.92
N THR A 35 21.56 -5.21 38.71
CA THR A 35 22.33 -3.99 39.03
C THR A 35 22.06 -2.84 38.06
N LEU A 36 21.87 -3.10 36.75
CA LEU A 36 21.50 -2.02 35.81
C LEU A 36 20.11 -1.46 36.12
N LEU A 37 19.16 -2.30 36.53
CA LEU A 37 17.78 -1.88 36.80
C LEU A 37 17.67 -0.91 37.98
N LEU A 38 18.64 -0.91 38.89
CA LEU A 38 18.67 -0.08 40.10
C LEU A 38 19.36 1.29 39.91
N GLN A 39 20.05 1.53 38.79
CA GLN A 39 20.72 2.82 38.53
C GLN A 39 19.85 3.83 37.76
N VAL A 40 18.66 3.45 37.31
CA VAL A 40 17.77 4.30 36.48
C VAL A 40 16.77 5.12 37.33
N LEU A 41 16.74 4.93 38.65
CA LEU A 41 15.72 5.49 39.55
C LEU A 41 16.22 6.62 40.48
N SER A 42 17.30 7.32 40.12
CA SER A 42 17.94 8.33 41.00
C SER A 42 18.43 9.62 40.30
N GLU A 43 17.74 10.08 39.26
CA GLU A 43 17.99 11.37 38.59
C GLU A 43 16.86 12.38 38.94
N PRO A 44 17.09 13.38 39.81
CA PRO A 44 16.05 14.28 40.27
C PRO A 44 15.93 15.57 39.44
N GLY A 45 14.85 15.69 38.68
CA GLY A 45 14.22 16.99 38.38
C GLY A 45 14.31 17.50 36.94
N PHE A 46 13.19 17.40 36.22
CA PHE A 46 12.80 18.36 35.18
C PHE A 46 11.35 18.80 35.42
N ALA A 47 11.09 20.11 35.30
CA ALA A 47 9.76 20.67 35.53
C ALA A 47 8.83 20.44 34.33
N VAL A 48 7.57 20.13 34.60
CA VAL A 48 6.57 19.83 33.55
C VAL A 48 6.05 21.12 32.93
N GLY A 49 6.58 21.48 31.76
CA GLY A 49 5.80 22.21 30.76
C GLY A 49 4.81 21.26 30.10
N SER A 50 3.58 21.71 29.81
CA SER A 50 2.56 20.87 29.18
C SER A 50 3.07 20.29 27.86
N PRO A 51 2.92 18.97 27.61
CA PRO A 51 3.42 18.35 26.39
C PRO A 51 2.69 18.91 25.16
N ALA A 52 3.45 19.13 24.09
CA ALA A 52 2.86 19.38 22.77
C ALA A 52 2.03 18.15 22.34
N PRO A 53 0.90 18.34 21.62
CA PRO A 53 0.08 17.22 21.16
C PRO A 53 0.89 16.28 20.27
N LEU A 54 0.66 14.98 20.44
CA LEU A 54 1.30 13.93 19.66
C LEU A 54 0.94 14.06 18.16
N PRO A 55 1.82 13.63 17.24
CA PRO A 55 1.47 13.57 15.83
C PRO A 55 0.30 12.59 15.60
N PRO A 56 -0.54 12.83 14.57
CA PRO A 56 -1.66 11.95 14.25
C PRO A 56 -1.19 10.53 13.89
N HIS A 57 -1.92 9.51 14.34
CA HIS A 57 -1.71 8.13 13.93
C HIS A 57 -2.47 7.82 12.63
N ASP A 58 -1.77 7.48 11.56
CA ASP A 58 -2.40 7.10 10.29
C ASP A 58 -2.88 5.64 10.28
N ASN A 59 -3.99 5.38 9.58
CA ASN A 59 -4.45 4.01 9.32
C ASN A 59 -3.52 3.30 8.30
N PRO A 60 -3.10 2.04 8.53
CA PRO A 60 -2.35 1.26 7.54
C PRO A 60 -3.12 1.07 6.22
N PRO A 61 -2.44 0.79 5.09
CA PRO A 61 -3.10 0.42 3.84
C PRO A 61 -4.04 -0.78 4.02
N LEU A 62 -5.18 -0.79 3.33
CA LEU A 62 -6.21 -1.84 3.47
C LEU A 62 -5.65 -3.27 3.33
N ALA A 63 -4.68 -3.49 2.44
CA ALA A 63 -4.05 -4.80 2.28
C ALA A 63 -3.22 -5.26 3.52
N VAL A 64 -2.62 -4.32 4.25
CA VAL A 64 -1.92 -4.60 5.53
C VAL A 64 -2.94 -4.90 6.63
N VAL A 65 -4.07 -4.17 6.65
CA VAL A 65 -5.18 -4.46 7.58
C VAL A 65 -5.79 -5.84 7.30
N ASN A 66 -6.00 -6.18 6.02
CA ASN A 66 -6.40 -7.51 5.59
C ASN A 66 -5.45 -8.59 6.10
N GLN A 67 -4.13 -8.43 5.89
CA GLN A 67 -3.12 -9.42 6.31
C GLN A 67 -3.11 -9.65 7.83
N LYS A 68 -3.35 -8.61 8.63
CA LYS A 68 -3.47 -8.70 10.09
C LYS A 68 -4.73 -9.46 10.50
N LEU A 69 -5.86 -9.18 9.86
CA LEU A 69 -7.12 -9.91 10.05
C LEU A 69 -7.01 -11.39 9.61
N ASP A 70 -6.35 -11.70 8.48
CA ASP A 70 -6.10 -13.07 8.01
C ASP A 70 -5.21 -13.86 8.97
N THR A 71 -4.12 -13.25 9.46
CA THR A 71 -3.20 -13.89 10.42
C THR A 71 -3.91 -14.17 11.75
N ILE A 72 -4.51 -13.16 12.37
CA ILE A 72 -5.09 -13.30 13.71
C ILE A 72 -6.34 -14.18 13.68
N ALA A 73 -7.18 -14.10 12.64
CA ALA A 73 -8.31 -15.01 12.50
C ALA A 73 -7.84 -16.48 12.45
N ARG A 74 -6.78 -16.78 11.67
CA ARG A 74 -6.19 -18.12 11.57
C ARG A 74 -5.66 -18.61 12.91
N GLU A 75 -4.88 -17.80 13.63
CA GLU A 75 -4.32 -18.16 14.94
C GLU A 75 -5.41 -18.39 16.01
N LYS A 76 -6.47 -17.59 15.98
CA LYS A 76 -7.61 -17.69 16.90
C LYS A 76 -8.66 -18.72 16.42
N GLY A 77 -8.41 -19.42 15.30
CA GLY A 77 -9.27 -20.46 14.73
C GLY A 77 -10.65 -19.98 14.26
N ILE A 78 -10.73 -18.74 13.78
CA ILE A 78 -11.94 -18.04 13.30
C ILE A 78 -11.84 -17.95 11.76
N PRO A 79 -12.94 -18.15 11.00
CA PRO A 79 -12.98 -17.80 9.59
C PRO A 79 -12.63 -16.33 9.35
N SER A 80 -11.61 -16.04 8.53
CA SER A 80 -11.13 -14.65 8.43
C SER A 80 -12.17 -13.70 7.85
N ASP A 81 -12.99 -14.14 6.90
CA ASP A 81 -14.00 -13.29 6.28
C ASP A 81 -15.04 -12.81 7.31
N ILE A 82 -15.33 -13.58 8.36
CA ILE A 82 -16.15 -13.14 9.50
C ILE A 82 -15.43 -12.02 10.29
N LEU A 83 -14.14 -12.18 10.58
CA LEU A 83 -13.38 -11.15 11.30
C LEU A 83 -13.22 -9.86 10.46
N LYS A 84 -13.02 -10.00 9.15
CA LYS A 84 -13.02 -8.90 8.15
C LYS A 84 -14.35 -8.18 8.07
N ALA A 85 -15.47 -8.91 8.09
CA ALA A 85 -16.81 -8.34 8.07
C ALA A 85 -17.10 -7.55 9.37
N ILE A 86 -16.72 -8.09 10.53
CA ILE A 86 -16.82 -7.38 11.82
C ILE A 86 -15.98 -6.09 11.79
N ALA A 87 -14.72 -6.17 11.39
CA ALA A 87 -13.85 -5.01 11.26
C ALA A 87 -14.40 -3.94 10.30
N PHE A 88 -15.14 -4.34 9.26
CA PHE A 88 -15.76 -3.39 8.33
C PHE A 88 -16.99 -2.71 8.95
N GLU A 89 -17.85 -3.48 9.61
CA GLU A 89 -19.08 -2.99 10.25
C GLU A 89 -18.77 -2.07 11.44
N GLU A 90 -17.81 -2.45 12.29
CA GLU A 90 -17.46 -1.72 13.52
C GLU A 90 -16.61 -0.46 13.27
N SER A 91 -15.80 -0.40 12.20
CA SER A 91 -14.91 0.75 11.94
C SER A 91 -14.69 1.14 10.46
N SER A 92 -15.11 0.30 9.51
CA SER A 92 -14.66 0.32 8.12
C SER A 92 -13.14 0.14 7.99
N TRP A 93 -12.57 -0.83 8.72
CA TRP A 93 -11.15 -1.17 8.73
C TRP A 93 -10.22 -0.03 9.19
N ARG A 94 -10.63 0.71 10.22
CA ARG A 94 -9.87 1.86 10.74
C ARG A 94 -9.63 1.76 12.24
N GLN A 95 -8.38 1.94 12.64
CA GLN A 95 -8.01 2.15 14.02
C GLN A 95 -8.17 3.63 14.43
N PHE A 96 -8.04 4.57 13.49
CA PHE A 96 -7.96 6.01 13.73
C PHE A 96 -8.94 6.85 12.87
N ASP A 97 -9.27 8.06 13.33
CA ASP A 97 -10.02 9.07 12.56
C ASP A 97 -9.10 9.84 11.57
N SER A 98 -9.66 10.80 10.83
CA SER A 98 -8.93 11.67 9.89
C SER A 98 -8.00 12.71 10.55
N GLN A 99 -7.98 12.73 11.88
CA GLN A 99 -7.17 13.59 12.74
C GLN A 99 -6.15 12.74 13.54
N GLY A 100 -6.08 11.44 13.28
CA GLY A 100 -5.19 10.47 13.90
C GLY A 100 -5.49 10.14 15.36
N ASN A 101 -6.68 10.44 15.86
CA ASN A 101 -7.16 9.95 17.16
C ASN A 101 -7.66 8.51 17.01
N PRO A 102 -7.53 7.65 18.04
CA PRO A 102 -8.19 6.34 18.05
C PRO A 102 -9.70 6.47 17.85
N LEU A 103 -10.31 5.59 17.06
CA LEU A 103 -11.76 5.54 16.94
C LEU A 103 -12.38 5.09 18.26
N LEU A 104 -13.25 5.93 18.82
CA LEU A 104 -13.99 5.67 20.07
C LEU A 104 -15.48 5.80 19.80
N ALA A 105 -16.28 4.81 20.21
CA ALA A 105 -17.75 4.88 20.17
C ALA A 105 -18.38 4.60 21.54
N GLY A 106 -19.62 5.06 21.73
CA GLY A 106 -20.35 4.87 22.98
C GLY A 106 -19.95 5.86 24.10
N PRO A 107 -20.16 5.50 25.38
CA PRO A 107 -19.98 6.40 26.51
C PRO A 107 -18.51 6.81 26.72
N ALA A 108 -18.24 8.10 26.90
CA ALA A 108 -16.89 8.64 27.06
C ALA A 108 -16.11 8.09 28.28
N ASN A 109 -16.81 7.53 29.27
CA ASN A 109 -16.22 6.90 30.46
C ASN A 109 -15.89 5.41 30.28
N HIS A 110 -16.43 4.74 29.25
CA HIS A 110 -16.10 3.36 28.88
C HIS A 110 -16.38 3.13 27.38
N PRO A 111 -15.58 3.74 26.49
CA PRO A 111 -15.82 3.65 25.05
C PRO A 111 -15.45 2.27 24.48
N ALA A 112 -16.12 1.90 23.40
CA ALA A 112 -15.60 0.91 22.46
C ALA A 112 -14.38 1.49 21.71
N ILE A 113 -13.31 0.71 21.55
CA ILE A 113 -12.01 1.22 21.08
C ILE A 113 -11.55 0.53 19.79
N GLY A 114 -11.13 1.34 18.81
CA GLY A 114 -10.31 0.94 17.66
C GLY A 114 -11.04 0.13 16.60
N LEU A 115 -10.27 -0.59 15.79
CA LEU A 115 -10.74 -1.25 14.57
C LEU A 115 -11.83 -2.30 14.81
N MET A 116 -11.75 -3.03 15.93
CA MET A 116 -12.73 -4.02 16.38
C MET A 116 -13.73 -3.49 17.43
N GLN A 117 -13.74 -2.18 17.72
CA GLN A 117 -14.62 -1.54 18.72
C GLN A 117 -14.67 -2.28 20.08
N VAL A 118 -13.49 -2.64 20.59
CA VAL A 118 -13.35 -3.44 21.81
C VAL A 118 -13.86 -2.66 23.03
N SER A 119 -14.89 -3.17 23.70
CA SER A 119 -15.47 -2.62 24.95
C SER A 119 -15.54 -3.68 26.07
N SER A 120 -14.44 -4.42 26.26
CA SER A 120 -14.31 -5.50 27.24
C SER A 120 -12.94 -5.46 27.94
N TYR A 121 -12.65 -4.37 28.63
CA TYR A 121 -11.40 -4.11 29.35
C TYR A 121 -11.67 -3.54 30.74
N ASN A 122 -10.63 -3.42 31.58
CA ASN A 122 -10.71 -2.78 32.89
C ASN A 122 -10.32 -1.30 32.77
N ASP A 123 -11.19 -0.37 33.19
CA ASP A 123 -10.93 1.08 33.17
C ASP A 123 -9.69 1.51 33.97
N SER A 124 -9.27 0.70 34.94
CA SER A 124 -8.04 0.92 35.71
C SER A 124 -6.77 0.46 34.98
N ASP A 125 -6.88 -0.42 33.97
CA ASP A 125 -5.73 -0.91 33.20
C ASP A 125 -5.43 -0.01 32.00
N GLN A 126 -4.79 1.12 32.31
CA GLN A 126 -4.35 2.10 31.33
C GLN A 126 -3.30 1.54 30.35
N ALA A 127 -2.59 0.46 30.67
CA ALA A 127 -1.66 -0.18 29.75
C ALA A 127 -2.40 -0.94 28.65
N THR A 128 -3.40 -1.76 29.02
CA THR A 128 -4.30 -2.43 28.06
C THR A 128 -5.10 -1.43 27.24
N ILE A 129 -5.63 -0.37 27.86
CA ILE A 129 -6.38 0.69 27.15
C ILE A 129 -5.50 1.41 26.11
N ASN A 130 -4.24 1.72 26.45
CA ASN A 130 -3.32 2.34 25.49
C ASN A 130 -2.94 1.40 24.34
N LYS A 131 -2.78 0.10 24.59
CA LYS A 131 -2.64 -0.88 23.51
C LYS A 131 -3.89 -0.91 22.62
N LEU A 132 -5.10 -1.07 23.19
CA LEU A 132 -6.34 -1.06 22.40
C LEU A 132 -6.50 0.19 21.53
N LYS A 133 -5.96 1.33 21.95
CA LYS A 133 -5.98 2.61 21.23
C LYS A 133 -4.95 2.71 20.10
N TYR A 134 -3.73 2.21 20.28
CA TYR A 134 -2.60 2.52 19.37
C TYR A 134 -1.92 1.29 18.74
N ASP A 135 -2.16 0.09 19.28
CA ASP A 135 -1.67 -1.19 18.78
C ASP A 135 -2.82 -1.91 18.04
N ILE A 136 -2.76 -1.85 16.70
CA ILE A 136 -3.79 -2.41 15.82
C ILE A 136 -3.85 -3.94 15.89
N ASP A 137 -2.72 -4.61 16.13
CA ASP A 137 -2.67 -6.07 16.23
C ASP A 137 -3.31 -6.52 17.55
N PHE A 138 -2.96 -5.87 18.66
CA PHE A 138 -3.61 -6.12 19.96
C PHE A 138 -5.11 -5.79 19.95
N ASN A 139 -5.54 -4.77 19.19
CA ASN A 139 -6.96 -4.48 19.01
C ASN A 139 -7.70 -5.61 18.26
N ILE A 140 -7.12 -6.10 17.16
CA ILE A 140 -7.65 -7.23 16.38
C ILE A 140 -7.66 -8.52 17.22
N GLU A 141 -6.58 -8.81 17.94
CA GLU A 141 -6.49 -9.96 18.85
C GLU A 141 -7.58 -9.95 19.92
N MET A 142 -7.76 -8.83 20.62
CA MET A 142 -8.76 -8.73 21.69
C MET A 142 -10.19 -8.80 21.15
N GLY A 143 -10.44 -8.26 19.94
CA GLY A 143 -11.70 -8.44 19.23
C GLY A 143 -11.96 -9.91 18.86
N ALA A 144 -10.95 -10.61 18.35
CA ALA A 144 -11.04 -12.03 18.02
C ALA A 144 -11.24 -12.92 19.26
N ASP A 145 -10.54 -12.65 20.37
CA ASP A 145 -10.73 -13.36 21.64
C ASP A 145 -12.10 -13.10 22.27
N LEU A 146 -12.64 -11.87 22.14
CA LEU A 146 -14.02 -11.56 22.55
C LEU A 146 -15.05 -12.36 21.74
N LEU A 147 -14.90 -12.44 20.41
CA LEU A 147 -15.79 -13.26 19.56
C LEU A 147 -15.69 -14.74 19.91
N ASN A 148 -14.48 -15.25 20.18
CA ASN A 148 -14.25 -16.61 20.65
C ASN A 148 -14.86 -16.88 22.02
N GLN A 149 -14.85 -15.90 22.94
CA GLN A 149 -15.57 -15.97 24.19
C GLN A 149 -17.08 -16.10 23.93
N LYS A 150 -17.65 -15.28 23.03
CA LYS A 150 -19.09 -15.35 22.70
C LYS A 150 -19.48 -16.71 22.11
N TRP A 151 -18.72 -17.21 21.13
CA TRP A 151 -18.93 -18.54 20.54
C TRP A 151 -19.03 -19.67 21.60
N ARG A 152 -18.28 -19.58 22.71
CA ARG A 152 -18.29 -20.59 23.78
C ARG A 152 -19.48 -20.47 24.76
N MET A 153 -20.24 -19.37 24.71
CA MET A 153 -21.34 -19.07 25.64
C MET A 153 -22.73 -19.07 25.00
N VAL A 154 -22.80 -19.15 23.67
CA VAL A 154 -24.06 -19.17 22.89
C VAL A 154 -24.47 -20.61 22.54
N PRO A 155 -25.75 -20.89 22.24
CA PRO A 155 -26.13 -22.20 21.73
C PRO A 155 -25.57 -22.47 20.34
N LYS A 156 -25.42 -23.76 20.02
CA LYS A 156 -25.02 -24.23 18.70
C LYS A 156 -26.22 -24.30 17.75
N ILE A 157 -25.97 -23.96 16.49
CA ILE A 157 -26.80 -24.33 15.34
C ILE A 157 -26.19 -25.56 14.68
N GLY A 158 -27.03 -26.47 14.18
CA GLY A 158 -26.62 -27.68 13.47
C GLY A 158 -25.64 -28.56 14.26
N ASP A 159 -24.50 -28.87 13.63
CA ASP A 159 -23.36 -29.56 14.22
C ASP A 159 -22.47 -28.67 15.12
N GLY A 160 -22.60 -27.35 14.97
CA GLY A 160 -21.68 -26.37 15.53
C GLY A 160 -20.28 -26.46 14.93
N ASP A 161 -20.15 -26.84 13.65
CA ASP A 161 -18.93 -26.63 12.88
C ASP A 161 -18.64 -25.13 12.77
N ARG A 162 -17.39 -24.73 13.03
CA ARG A 162 -16.90 -23.35 12.92
C ARG A 162 -16.67 -22.91 11.48
N ASN A 163 -16.65 -23.85 10.53
CA ASN A 163 -16.53 -23.54 9.11
C ASN A 163 -17.86 -23.14 8.47
N LYS A 164 -18.99 -23.23 9.18
CA LYS A 164 -20.31 -22.94 8.63
C LYS A 164 -20.81 -21.60 9.12
N LEU A 165 -21.09 -20.67 8.22
CA LEU A 165 -21.35 -19.28 8.55
C LEU A 165 -22.59 -19.10 9.46
N GLU A 166 -23.67 -19.81 9.17
CA GLU A 166 -24.90 -19.80 9.97
C GLU A 166 -24.67 -20.18 11.44
N ASN A 167 -23.69 -21.05 11.73
CA ASN A 167 -23.37 -21.44 13.11
C ASN A 167 -22.79 -20.28 13.95
N TRP A 168 -22.30 -19.20 13.32
CA TRP A 168 -21.83 -18.00 14.01
C TRP A 168 -22.92 -17.01 14.38
N TYR A 169 -24.17 -17.19 13.94
CA TYR A 169 -25.26 -16.20 14.09
C TYR A 169 -25.40 -15.65 15.52
N PHE A 170 -25.48 -16.54 16.52
CA PHE A 170 -25.62 -16.14 17.91
C PHE A 170 -24.33 -15.55 18.50
N ALA A 171 -23.15 -15.96 18.02
CA ALA A 171 -21.86 -15.39 18.45
C ALA A 171 -21.70 -13.95 17.94
N LEU A 172 -22.14 -13.67 16.71
CA LEU A 172 -22.21 -12.33 16.12
C LEU A 172 -23.21 -11.44 16.87
N TRP A 173 -24.41 -11.94 17.15
CA TRP A 173 -25.41 -11.21 17.95
C TRP A 173 -24.88 -10.89 19.36
N ALA A 174 -24.24 -11.85 20.02
CA ALA A 174 -23.63 -11.67 21.34
C ALA A 174 -22.38 -10.77 21.32
N TYR A 175 -21.72 -10.58 20.17
CA TYR A 175 -20.59 -9.67 20.00
C TYR A 175 -21.03 -8.22 20.19
N ASN A 176 -22.03 -7.79 19.41
CA ASN A 176 -22.64 -6.46 19.49
C ASN A 176 -23.70 -6.36 20.62
N ARG A 177 -23.57 -7.21 21.65
CA ARG A 177 -24.41 -7.31 22.86
C ARG A 177 -25.85 -7.78 22.62
N TRP A 178 -26.33 -8.64 23.53
CA TRP A 178 -27.75 -8.98 23.63
C TRP A 178 -28.54 -7.80 24.22
N SER A 179 -29.41 -7.22 23.39
CA SER A 179 -30.33 -6.13 23.76
C SER A 179 -31.55 -6.17 22.82
N GLY A 180 -32.69 -5.61 23.25
CA GLY A 180 -33.89 -5.58 22.41
C GLY A 180 -33.71 -4.84 21.10
N THR A 181 -32.93 -3.76 21.10
CA THR A 181 -32.55 -3.00 19.88
C THR A 181 -31.76 -3.84 18.87
N ASN A 182 -31.13 -4.94 19.32
CA ASN A 182 -30.40 -5.88 18.47
C ASN A 182 -31.14 -7.23 18.31
N ASN A 183 -32.37 -7.37 18.82
CA ASN A 183 -33.19 -8.57 18.70
C ASN A 183 -34.02 -8.54 17.39
N PRO A 184 -33.86 -9.52 16.48
CA PRO A 184 -34.65 -9.63 15.26
C PRO A 184 -36.18 -9.55 15.46
N ASN A 185 -36.69 -10.02 16.62
CA ASN A 185 -38.12 -10.00 16.95
C ASN A 185 -38.63 -8.63 17.44
N GLU A 186 -37.75 -7.75 17.94
CA GLU A 186 -38.12 -6.44 18.49
C GLU A 186 -37.81 -5.29 17.52
N ALA A 187 -36.74 -5.41 16.72
CA ALA A 187 -36.32 -4.40 15.74
C ALA A 187 -37.31 -4.17 14.57
N GLN A 188 -38.42 -4.93 14.54
CA GLN A 188 -39.53 -4.78 13.60
C GLN A 188 -40.75 -4.05 14.19
N LEU A 189 -40.73 -3.69 15.49
CA LEU A 189 -41.84 -3.01 16.15
C LEU A 189 -41.77 -1.48 15.93
N PRO A 190 -42.84 -0.83 15.40
CA PRO A 190 -42.88 0.62 15.27
C PRO A 190 -43.03 1.30 16.64
N ALA A 191 -42.30 2.40 16.85
CA ALA A 191 -42.41 3.20 18.06
C ALA A 191 -43.83 3.79 18.22
N PRO A 192 -44.37 3.87 19.46
CA PRO A 192 -45.70 4.42 19.71
C PRO A 192 -45.77 5.91 19.33
N LEU A 193 -46.86 6.32 18.68
CA LEU A 193 -47.10 7.71 18.31
C LEU A 193 -47.35 8.59 19.55
N PRO A 194 -46.84 9.82 19.59
CA PRO A 194 -47.18 10.78 20.63
C PRO A 194 -48.66 11.18 20.53
N SER A 195 -49.35 11.24 21.67
CA SER A 195 -50.77 11.60 21.74
C SER A 195 -51.02 13.07 21.37
N PRO A 196 -52.09 13.40 20.61
CA PRO A 196 -52.37 14.78 20.22
C PRO A 196 -52.98 15.57 21.40
N THR A 197 -52.43 16.76 21.66
CA THR A 197 -53.09 17.80 22.47
C THR A 197 -54.02 18.65 21.59
N PRO A 198 -55.25 18.98 22.04
CA PRO A 198 -56.20 19.75 21.24
C PRO A 198 -56.07 21.27 21.47
N SER A 199 -55.91 22.02 20.38
CA SER A 199 -56.19 23.47 20.36
C SER A 199 -56.54 23.92 18.95
N SER A 200 -57.74 24.49 18.75
CA SER A 200 -58.17 24.98 17.44
C SER A 200 -59.18 26.11 17.54
N THR A 201 -58.82 27.30 17.05
CA THR A 201 -59.74 28.25 16.38
C THR A 201 -58.91 29.26 15.54
N PRO A 202 -59.35 29.67 14.33
CA PRO A 202 -58.54 30.44 13.36
C PRO A 202 -58.93 31.94 13.28
N PRO A 203 -58.20 32.77 12.50
CA PRO A 203 -58.62 33.15 11.12
C PRO A 203 -57.48 33.01 10.07
N SER A 204 -57.71 32.63 8.80
CA SER A 204 -58.23 33.40 7.63
C SER A 204 -57.19 34.28 6.89
N GLY A 205 -57.18 34.25 5.54
CA GLY A 205 -56.18 34.89 4.63
C GLY A 205 -56.45 36.38 4.28
N PRO A 206 -56.01 36.96 3.12
CA PRO A 206 -55.90 36.31 1.79
C PRO A 206 -54.77 36.80 0.79
N SER A 207 -54.83 36.30 -0.46
CA SER A 207 -54.53 36.94 -1.78
C SER A 207 -53.12 37.42 -2.24
N SER A 208 -52.57 36.68 -3.23
CA SER A 208 -52.02 37.08 -4.57
C SER A 208 -51.44 38.48 -4.89
N SER A 209 -50.34 38.48 -5.67
CA SER A 209 -49.68 39.63 -6.35
C SER A 209 -50.45 40.24 -7.54
N PRO A 210 -50.08 41.47 -7.99
CA PRO A 210 -49.44 41.63 -9.32
C PRO A 210 -48.31 42.72 -9.35
N ALA A 211 -47.87 43.14 -10.55
CA ALA A 211 -46.83 44.15 -10.84
C ALA A 211 -47.36 45.22 -11.85
N PRO A 212 -46.58 46.12 -12.52
CA PRO A 212 -45.20 46.62 -12.34
C PRO A 212 -45.08 48.19 -12.47
N ALA A 213 -43.85 48.70 -12.71
CA ALA A 213 -43.45 49.99 -13.34
C ALA A 213 -43.15 51.25 -12.49
N GLY A 214 -42.15 52.05 -12.92
CA GLY A 214 -41.86 53.41 -12.41
C GLY A 214 -40.38 53.85 -12.40
N SER A 215 -39.99 54.78 -13.28
CA SER A 215 -38.73 55.59 -13.28
C SER A 215 -39.12 57.10 -13.20
N PRO A 216 -38.24 58.13 -13.21
CA PRO A 216 -36.76 58.17 -13.32
C PRO A 216 -36.02 59.23 -12.43
N SER A 217 -34.68 59.31 -12.57
CA SER A 217 -33.78 60.46 -12.23
C SER A 217 -33.61 60.77 -10.72
N SER A 218 -32.55 61.40 -10.20
CA SER A 218 -31.30 62.01 -10.73
C SER A 218 -30.13 61.75 -9.71
N THR A 219 -28.89 62.27 -9.71
CA THR A 219 -28.22 63.45 -10.35
C THR A 219 -26.69 63.17 -10.53
N ALA A 220 -25.90 64.19 -10.91
CA ALA A 220 -24.42 64.20 -10.93
C ALA A 220 -23.80 64.31 -9.50
N SER A 221 -22.48 64.27 -9.23
CA SER A 221 -21.26 64.65 -9.99
C SER A 221 -19.99 64.09 -9.27
N ALA A 222 -18.72 64.29 -9.66
CA ALA A 222 -17.97 64.34 -10.93
C ALA A 222 -16.43 64.39 -10.60
N GLY A 223 -15.55 64.23 -11.61
CA GLY A 223 -14.07 64.22 -11.45
C GLY A 223 -13.49 62.80 -11.40
N SER A 224 -12.74 62.27 -12.38
CA SER A 224 -11.94 62.85 -13.47
C SER A 224 -10.62 63.51 -13.00
N SER A 225 -9.48 63.37 -13.69
CA SER A 225 -9.19 62.67 -14.97
C SER A 225 -7.69 62.63 -15.31
N ALA A 226 -7.29 61.71 -16.21
CA ALA A 226 -6.18 61.82 -17.18
C ALA A 226 -4.72 61.88 -16.64
N ALA A 227 -3.64 61.59 -17.39
CA ALA A 227 -3.37 60.83 -18.64
C ALA A 227 -1.81 60.59 -18.68
N SER A 228 -1.13 59.91 -19.62
CA SER A 228 -1.23 59.93 -21.10
C SER A 228 -0.41 58.81 -21.78
N SER A 229 -0.78 58.48 -23.02
CA SER A 229 0.02 57.71 -23.99
C SER A 229 0.11 58.42 -25.34
N PRO A 230 1.15 58.13 -26.14
CA PRO A 230 1.08 58.03 -27.63
C PRO A 230 1.93 56.83 -28.16
N THR A 231 1.98 56.36 -29.42
CA THR A 231 1.18 56.36 -30.69
C THR A 231 1.91 55.39 -31.66
N SER A 232 1.35 54.72 -32.69
CA SER A 232 -0.04 54.39 -33.07
C SER A 232 -0.07 53.51 -34.35
N GLY A 233 -0.95 52.50 -34.42
CA GLY A 233 -1.43 51.93 -35.69
C GLY A 233 -0.63 50.77 -36.33
N SER A 234 -1.11 50.09 -37.38
CA SER A 234 -2.46 50.07 -38.00
C SER A 234 -2.66 48.79 -38.85
N VAL A 235 -3.93 48.44 -39.13
CA VAL A 235 -4.43 47.28 -39.94
C VAL A 235 -4.81 47.72 -41.38
N PRO A 236 -5.32 46.87 -42.34
CA PRO A 236 -5.52 45.40 -42.41
C PRO A 236 -5.14 44.72 -43.78
N SER A 237 -5.50 43.42 -43.93
CA SER A 237 -6.11 42.77 -45.14
C SER A 237 -5.36 41.60 -45.83
N SER A 238 -6.15 40.60 -46.27
CA SER A 238 -5.75 39.41 -47.06
C SER A 238 -5.78 39.68 -48.59
N PRO A 239 -5.24 38.79 -49.47
CA PRO A 239 -6.05 37.70 -50.04
C PRO A 239 -5.29 36.40 -50.47
N SER A 240 -6.02 35.40 -50.95
CA SER A 240 -5.50 34.21 -51.69
C SER A 240 -5.45 34.46 -53.21
N PRO A 241 -4.78 33.59 -54.01
CA PRO A 241 -5.55 32.75 -54.95
C PRO A 241 -4.98 31.31 -55.16
N SER A 242 -5.40 30.61 -56.23
CA SER A 242 -5.37 29.15 -56.40
C SER A 242 -4.92 28.65 -57.79
N GLY A 243 -4.50 27.37 -57.90
CA GLY A 243 -4.36 26.62 -59.17
C GLY A 243 -3.11 25.72 -59.24
N SER A 244 -3.06 24.57 -59.92
CA SER A 244 -4.07 23.88 -60.76
C SER A 244 -3.77 22.36 -60.91
N SER A 245 -4.80 21.55 -61.18
CA SER A 245 -4.71 20.16 -61.71
C SER A 245 -4.57 20.16 -63.26
N PRO A 246 -4.52 19.04 -64.05
CA PRO A 246 -5.57 17.98 -64.12
C PRO A 246 -5.22 16.54 -64.65
N SER A 247 -6.18 15.60 -64.49
CA SER A 247 -6.62 14.51 -65.41
C SER A 247 -5.71 13.31 -65.82
N SER A 248 -6.20 12.14 -66.31
CA SER A 248 -7.45 11.33 -66.17
C SER A 248 -7.17 9.85 -66.68
N PRO A 249 -8.07 8.97 -67.25
CA PRO A 249 -8.24 7.59 -66.73
C PRO A 249 -7.99 6.41 -67.76
N PRO A 250 -8.86 5.36 -67.92
CA PRO A 250 -8.68 3.96 -67.47
C PRO A 250 -8.61 2.91 -68.63
N PRO A 251 -8.77 1.56 -68.44
CA PRO A 251 -10.13 0.94 -68.37
C PRO A 251 -10.33 -0.47 -67.70
N SER A 252 -11.57 -0.71 -67.23
CA SER A 252 -12.43 -1.93 -67.27
C SER A 252 -11.99 -3.41 -66.96
N GLY A 253 -12.84 -4.09 -66.16
CA GLY A 253 -13.18 -5.55 -66.26
C GLY A 253 -12.77 -6.45 -65.07
N ALA A 254 -13.54 -7.46 -64.61
CA ALA A 254 -14.93 -7.87 -64.86
C ALA A 254 -15.49 -8.76 -63.69
N SER A 255 -16.81 -8.97 -63.64
CA SER A 255 -17.56 -9.78 -62.62
C SER A 255 -18.02 -11.15 -63.20
N PRO A 256 -19.04 -11.93 -62.72
CA PRO A 256 -19.97 -11.84 -61.56
C PRO A 256 -19.63 -12.89 -60.46
N SER A 257 -20.44 -13.38 -59.51
CA SER A 257 -21.88 -13.29 -59.11
C SER A 257 -21.95 -13.48 -57.55
N SER A 258 -23.01 -13.80 -56.79
CA SER A 258 -24.45 -14.17 -56.91
C SER A 258 -25.07 -14.06 -55.47
N SER A 259 -26.37 -14.22 -55.17
CA SER A 259 -27.65 -13.84 -55.84
C SER A 259 -28.78 -13.81 -54.79
N SER A 260 -29.67 -12.80 -54.83
CA SER A 260 -30.94 -12.72 -54.06
C SER A 260 -32.07 -13.53 -54.77
N PRO A 261 -33.42 -13.41 -54.55
CA PRO A 261 -34.27 -12.52 -53.72
C PRO A 261 -35.17 -13.34 -52.72
N GLY A 262 -36.24 -12.87 -52.05
CA GLY A 262 -36.98 -11.60 -51.98
C GLY A 262 -38.42 -11.69 -52.52
N GLY A 263 -39.42 -11.12 -51.82
CA GLY A 263 -40.83 -11.12 -52.22
C GLY A 263 -41.78 -10.49 -51.17
N ALA A 264 -42.89 -9.85 -51.59
CA ALA A 264 -43.79 -9.07 -50.72
C ALA A 264 -45.23 -8.96 -51.29
N SER A 265 -46.06 -8.10 -50.66
CA SER A 265 -47.48 -7.74 -50.97
C SER A 265 -48.56 -8.67 -50.40
N ALA A 266 -49.81 -8.24 -50.16
CA ALA A 266 -50.38 -6.92 -49.77
C ALA A 266 -51.88 -7.08 -49.44
N SER A 267 -52.46 -6.25 -48.55
CA SER A 267 -53.90 -5.88 -48.51
C SER A 267 -54.25 -4.88 -47.41
N SER A 268 -55.31 -4.10 -47.62
CA SER A 268 -56.04 -3.26 -46.64
C SER A 268 -57.45 -3.03 -47.20
N PRO A 269 -58.52 -2.82 -46.39
CA PRO A 269 -58.86 -1.45 -45.96
C PRO A 269 -59.67 -1.31 -44.64
N SER A 270 -59.88 -0.05 -44.20
CA SER A 270 -61.13 0.51 -43.58
C SER A 270 -61.78 -0.13 -42.33
N ALA A 271 -62.22 0.60 -41.28
CA ALA A 271 -62.09 2.01 -40.90
C ALA A 271 -62.57 2.26 -39.44
N ALA A 272 -62.26 3.46 -38.92
CA ALA A 272 -62.96 4.23 -37.86
C ALA A 272 -63.42 3.56 -36.54
N GLY A 273 -62.84 4.01 -35.41
CA GLY A 273 -63.35 3.78 -34.06
C GLY A 273 -62.59 4.60 -33.01
N SER A 274 -63.30 5.46 -32.26
CA SER A 274 -62.72 6.45 -31.34
C SER A 274 -62.09 5.85 -30.07
N SER A 275 -60.98 6.40 -29.61
CA SER A 275 -60.56 6.36 -28.19
C SER A 275 -59.86 7.64 -27.77
N SER A 276 -60.02 8.03 -26.51
CA SER A 276 -59.44 9.23 -25.90
C SER A 276 -58.20 8.90 -25.06
N ALA A 277 -57.26 9.85 -24.98
CA ALA A 277 -56.10 9.75 -24.10
C ALA A 277 -56.33 10.50 -22.78
N PRO A 278 -56.37 9.81 -21.62
CA PRO A 278 -56.33 10.46 -20.32
C PRO A 278 -54.89 10.64 -19.81
N SER A 279 -54.72 11.62 -18.91
CA SER A 279 -53.46 12.00 -18.27
C SER A 279 -52.86 10.92 -17.36
N SER A 280 -51.54 10.97 -17.17
CA SER A 280 -50.78 10.15 -16.22
C SER A 280 -51.35 10.19 -14.79
N PRO A 281 -51.27 9.09 -14.01
CA PRO A 281 -51.67 9.09 -12.61
C PRO A 281 -50.67 9.87 -11.72
N PRO A 282 -51.11 10.38 -10.56
CA PRO A 282 -50.24 11.07 -9.61
C PRO A 282 -49.25 10.08 -8.94
N SER A 283 -48.07 10.58 -8.59
CA SER A 283 -47.05 9.81 -7.87
C SER A 283 -47.54 9.41 -6.46
N PRO A 284 -47.17 8.21 -5.97
CA PRO A 284 -47.45 7.83 -4.58
C PRO A 284 -46.65 8.71 -3.59
N PRO A 285 -47.13 8.88 -2.35
CA PRO A 285 -46.34 9.51 -1.30
C PRO A 285 -45.06 8.69 -1.01
N PRO A 286 -43.96 9.33 -0.58
CA PRO A 286 -42.70 8.64 -0.37
C PRO A 286 -42.83 7.59 0.75
N SER A 287 -42.53 6.34 0.43
CA SER A 287 -42.35 5.29 1.42
C SER A 287 -41.15 5.65 2.30
N LYS A 288 -41.35 5.64 3.62
CA LYS A 288 -40.21 5.61 4.56
C LYS A 288 -39.49 4.26 4.36
N GLY A 289 -38.16 4.32 4.25
CA GLY A 289 -37.35 3.12 4.01
C GLY A 289 -37.47 2.08 5.13
N PRO A 290 -37.07 0.82 4.86
CA PRO A 290 -37.08 -0.24 5.87
C PRO A 290 -36.17 0.11 7.05
N SER A 291 -36.44 -0.49 8.21
CA SER A 291 -35.49 -0.48 9.33
C SER A 291 -34.17 -1.13 8.91
N LEU A 292 -33.06 -0.62 9.45
CA LEU A 292 -31.75 -1.24 9.25
C LEU A 292 -31.76 -2.66 9.85
N PRO A 293 -31.12 -3.66 9.22
CA PRO A 293 -31.01 -4.99 9.81
C PRO A 293 -30.26 -4.94 11.15
N VAL A 294 -30.53 -5.89 12.04
CA VAL A 294 -29.77 -6.05 13.29
C VAL A 294 -28.35 -6.56 13.01
N TYR A 295 -27.43 -6.45 13.98
CA TYR A 295 -25.99 -6.52 13.72
C TYR A 295 -25.56 -7.79 12.98
N GLN A 296 -25.95 -8.97 13.46
CA GLN A 296 -25.61 -10.24 12.83
C GLN A 296 -26.18 -10.38 11.41
N ASP A 297 -27.35 -9.80 11.14
CA ASP A 297 -27.93 -9.77 9.79
C ASP A 297 -27.15 -8.82 8.88
N ARG A 298 -26.58 -7.72 9.40
CA ARG A 298 -25.70 -6.83 8.61
C ARG A 298 -24.38 -7.51 8.27
N ILE A 299 -23.75 -8.20 9.22
CA ILE A 299 -22.54 -9.02 8.97
C ILE A 299 -22.82 -10.09 7.90
N LEU A 300 -23.95 -10.79 7.99
CA LEU A 300 -24.33 -11.80 6.99
C LEU A 300 -24.62 -11.19 5.61
N ASN A 301 -25.34 -10.07 5.53
CA ASN A 301 -25.59 -9.37 4.26
C ASN A 301 -24.30 -8.82 3.65
N LEU A 302 -23.33 -8.38 4.47
CA LEU A 302 -22.01 -7.93 4.01
C LEU A 302 -21.16 -9.08 3.46
N LEU A 303 -21.32 -10.29 3.98
CA LEU A 303 -20.67 -11.51 3.47
C LEU A 303 -21.32 -12.03 2.18
N ALA A 304 -22.64 -11.84 2.02
CA ALA A 304 -23.35 -12.20 0.79
C ALA A 304 -23.17 -11.16 -0.34
N TYR A 305 -23.14 -9.87 0.02
CA TYR A 305 -23.12 -8.74 -0.91
C TYR A 305 -22.07 -7.69 -0.50
N PRO A 306 -20.77 -8.04 -0.42
CA PRO A 306 -19.72 -7.10 -0.04
C PRO A 306 -19.61 -5.94 -1.04
N PRO A 307 -19.37 -4.69 -0.59
CA PRO A 307 -19.13 -3.57 -1.49
C PRO A 307 -17.89 -3.83 -2.36
N ALA A 308 -17.86 -3.29 -3.58
CA ALA A 308 -16.89 -3.63 -4.64
C ALA A 308 -15.39 -3.39 -4.32
N TRP A 309 -15.05 -2.81 -3.17
CA TRP A 309 -13.68 -2.78 -2.66
C TRP A 309 -13.38 -3.91 -1.68
N LEU A 310 -14.35 -4.32 -0.85
CA LEU A 310 -14.25 -5.39 0.14
C LEU A 310 -14.37 -6.77 -0.52
N SER A 311 -15.08 -6.87 -1.65
CA SER A 311 -15.14 -8.07 -2.51
C SER A 311 -13.80 -8.46 -3.15
N ARG A 312 -12.73 -7.69 -2.89
CA ARG A 312 -11.32 -8.02 -3.21
C ARG A 312 -10.61 -8.79 -2.09
N TYR A 313 -11.23 -8.85 -0.91
CA TYR A 313 -10.65 -9.35 0.34
C TYR A 313 -11.52 -10.38 1.06
N ILE A 314 -12.83 -10.38 0.77
CA ILE A 314 -13.84 -11.34 1.21
C ILE A 314 -14.42 -12.03 -0.04
N GLN A 315 -14.58 -13.35 0.00
CA GLN A 315 -15.31 -14.08 -1.03
C GLN A 315 -16.84 -13.99 -0.77
N PRO A 316 -17.67 -13.58 -1.74
CA PRO A 316 -19.12 -13.55 -1.56
C PRO A 316 -19.69 -14.97 -1.33
N VAL A 317 -20.43 -15.16 -0.24
CA VAL A 317 -21.00 -16.47 0.15
C VAL A 317 -22.53 -16.49 0.06
N GLN A 318 -23.11 -17.66 -0.21
CA GLN A 318 -24.56 -17.84 -0.18
C GLN A 318 -25.04 -18.00 1.27
N VAL A 319 -25.83 -17.05 1.76
CA VAL A 319 -26.41 -17.06 3.10
C VAL A 319 -27.88 -17.49 3.04
N THR A 320 -28.22 -18.55 3.75
CA THR A 320 -29.62 -18.87 4.07
C THR A 320 -30.00 -18.15 5.38
N PRO A 321 -30.89 -17.14 5.38
CA PRO A 321 -31.26 -16.41 6.60
C PRO A 321 -31.95 -17.32 7.61
N ILE A 322 -31.68 -17.11 8.91
CA ILE A 322 -32.47 -17.78 9.97
C ILE A 322 -33.84 -17.11 10.04
N PRO A 323 -34.97 -17.82 9.84
CA PRO A 323 -36.28 -17.18 9.83
C PRO A 323 -36.61 -16.58 11.20
N THR A 324 -36.89 -15.28 11.26
CA THR A 324 -37.16 -14.51 12.49
C THR A 324 -38.14 -15.21 13.44
N ALA A 325 -39.19 -15.83 12.89
CA ALA A 325 -40.22 -16.55 13.63
C ALA A 325 -39.74 -17.80 14.40
N THR A 326 -38.51 -18.28 14.13
CA THR A 326 -37.87 -19.36 14.91
C THR A 326 -37.07 -18.83 16.11
N LEU A 327 -36.62 -17.57 16.07
CA LEU A 327 -35.73 -16.98 17.06
C LEU A 327 -36.49 -16.62 18.36
N PRO A 328 -35.83 -16.55 19.53
CA PRO A 328 -36.51 -16.27 20.78
C PRO A 328 -37.10 -14.86 20.78
N LYS A 329 -38.34 -14.73 21.20
CA LYS A 329 -38.99 -13.41 21.32
C LYS A 329 -38.44 -12.64 22.51
N ASP A 330 -38.29 -13.32 23.65
CA ASP A 330 -37.95 -12.72 24.94
C ASP A 330 -36.43 -12.57 25.16
N GLY A 331 -35.69 -12.31 24.07
CA GLY A 331 -34.26 -11.98 24.09
C GLY A 331 -33.30 -13.17 23.98
N THR A 332 -32.52 -13.42 25.04
CA THR A 332 -31.29 -14.24 24.98
C THR A 332 -31.56 -15.72 24.69
N PRO A 333 -30.99 -16.31 23.62
CA PRO A 333 -31.05 -17.76 23.37
C PRO A 333 -30.32 -18.56 24.46
N SER A 334 -30.99 -19.54 25.09
CA SER A 334 -30.34 -20.44 26.05
C SER A 334 -29.29 -21.32 25.37
N ALA A 335 -28.09 -21.40 25.94
CA ALA A 335 -26.99 -22.23 25.46
C ALA A 335 -27.31 -23.75 25.39
N SER A 336 -28.34 -24.21 26.09
CA SER A 336 -28.81 -25.61 26.07
C SER A 336 -29.87 -25.90 24.99
N THR A 337 -30.40 -24.88 24.31
CA THR A 337 -31.42 -25.07 23.26
C THR A 337 -30.75 -25.53 21.97
N PRO A 338 -31.15 -26.66 21.36
CA PRO A 338 -30.65 -27.09 20.06
C PRO A 338 -31.32 -26.28 18.94
N TRP A 339 -30.53 -25.77 18.00
CA TRP A 339 -31.03 -25.03 16.83
C TRP A 339 -30.79 -25.83 15.55
N PRO A 340 -31.83 -26.18 14.77
CA PRO A 340 -31.66 -26.87 13.50
C PRO A 340 -31.04 -25.94 12.45
N THR A 341 -30.27 -26.53 11.51
CA THR A 341 -29.78 -25.79 10.34
C THR A 341 -30.95 -25.27 9.49
N PRO A 342 -30.91 -24.00 9.03
CA PRO A 342 -31.80 -23.51 7.97
C PRO A 342 -31.76 -24.38 6.70
N GLN A 343 -32.78 -24.23 5.85
CA GLN A 343 -33.00 -25.00 4.62
C GLN A 343 -33.36 -24.02 3.48
N PRO A 344 -33.06 -24.30 2.19
CA PRO A 344 -32.84 -25.64 1.62
C PRO A 344 -31.38 -26.12 1.45
N PHE A 345 -30.36 -25.26 1.55
CA PHE A 345 -28.97 -25.68 1.32
C PHE A 345 -27.92 -24.98 2.21
N HIS A 346 -26.83 -25.71 2.49
CA HIS A 346 -25.54 -25.16 2.87
C HIS A 346 -24.72 -24.88 1.59
N LEU A 347 -24.06 -23.72 1.50
CA LEU A 347 -22.71 -23.63 0.90
C LEU A 347 -21.98 -22.34 1.36
N GLY A 348 -21.96 -22.16 2.68
CA GLY A 348 -21.04 -21.26 3.37
C GLY A 348 -19.89 -22.03 4.00
N ASP A 349 -19.23 -22.91 3.23
CA ASP A 349 -18.04 -23.66 3.68
C ASP A 349 -16.83 -22.72 3.74
N LEU A 350 -16.63 -22.12 4.92
CA LEU A 350 -15.46 -21.35 5.31
C LEU A 350 -14.32 -22.34 5.61
N GLY A 351 -13.88 -23.06 4.58
CA GLY A 351 -13.25 -24.37 4.68
C GLY A 351 -12.07 -24.50 5.65
N THR A 352 -12.02 -25.64 6.35
CA THR A 352 -10.89 -26.03 7.22
C THR A 352 -9.64 -26.41 6.42
N THR A 353 -9.79 -26.72 5.14
CA THR A 353 -8.71 -26.49 4.18
C THR A 353 -8.43 -25.00 4.16
N LEU A 354 -7.29 -24.58 4.73
CA LEU A 354 -6.69 -23.29 4.40
C LEU A 354 -6.87 -23.06 2.90
N PRO A 355 -7.40 -21.92 2.42
CA PRO A 355 -7.11 -21.52 1.06
C PRO A 355 -5.58 -21.56 0.94
N ALA A 356 -5.05 -22.27 -0.07
CA ALA A 356 -3.61 -22.30 -0.31
C ALA A 356 -3.14 -20.83 -0.30
N PRO A 357 -2.23 -20.46 0.62
CA PRO A 357 -2.30 -19.20 1.38
C PRO A 357 -2.45 -18.00 0.45
N PRO A 358 -3.62 -17.34 0.51
CA PRO A 358 -4.49 -17.06 -0.64
C PRO A 358 -3.64 -16.79 -1.86
N THR A 359 -3.40 -17.85 -2.65
CA THR A 359 -2.29 -17.97 -3.62
C THR A 359 -2.05 -16.62 -4.22
N HIS A 360 -0.89 -16.00 -3.94
CA HIS A 360 -0.68 -14.55 -4.08
C HIS A 360 -0.76 -14.08 -5.55
N THR A 361 -1.97 -14.10 -6.11
CA THR A 361 -2.32 -14.00 -7.54
C THR A 361 -2.59 -12.58 -7.95
N SER A 362 -3.25 -11.80 -7.09
CA SER A 362 -3.31 -10.36 -7.23
C SER A 362 -2.05 -9.69 -6.69
N LEU A 363 -1.50 -8.79 -7.49
CA LEU A 363 -0.42 -7.89 -7.06
C LEU A 363 -0.95 -6.88 -6.03
N ILE A 364 -0.20 -6.63 -4.95
CA ILE A 364 -0.57 -5.56 -3.99
C ILE A 364 -0.01 -4.23 -4.47
N ARG A 365 -0.88 -3.35 -4.97
CA ARG A 365 -0.50 -2.01 -5.39
C ARG A 365 -0.23 -1.08 -4.21
N ILE A 366 0.99 -0.54 -4.12
CA ILE A 366 1.43 0.45 -3.14
C ILE A 366 1.62 1.79 -3.84
N ALA A 367 0.71 2.73 -3.59
CA ALA A 367 0.69 4.05 -4.19
C ALA A 367 0.32 5.14 -3.19
N GLY A 368 1.04 6.26 -3.22
CA GLY A 368 0.68 7.52 -2.57
C GLY A 368 -0.12 8.45 -3.50
N SER A 369 -0.39 9.67 -3.03
CA SER A 369 -0.89 10.78 -3.86
C SER A 369 0.18 11.34 -4.81
N ASP A 370 1.45 11.09 -4.50
CA ASP A 370 2.63 11.46 -5.28
C ASP A 370 3.80 10.53 -4.92
N ARG A 371 4.95 10.75 -5.56
CA ARG A 371 6.21 10.03 -5.34
C ARG A 371 6.71 10.02 -3.87
N VAL A 372 6.49 11.08 -3.10
CA VAL A 372 6.90 11.16 -1.68
C VAL A 372 5.97 10.31 -0.83
N ALA A 373 4.66 10.39 -1.07
CA ALA A 373 3.68 9.55 -0.39
C ALA A 373 3.84 8.05 -0.76
N THR A 374 4.25 7.71 -1.98
CA THR A 374 4.59 6.32 -2.36
C THR A 374 5.83 5.83 -1.61
N ALA A 375 6.91 6.63 -1.57
CA ALA A 375 8.11 6.31 -0.82
C ALA A 375 7.85 6.09 0.68
N VAL A 376 7.04 6.95 1.30
CA VAL A 376 6.62 6.80 2.71
C VAL A 376 5.82 5.51 2.92
N LYS A 377 4.87 5.17 2.04
CA LYS A 377 4.10 3.92 2.15
C LYS A 377 4.97 2.67 1.98
N GLN A 378 5.94 2.68 1.06
CA GLN A 378 6.90 1.58 0.90
C GLN A 378 7.79 1.44 2.14
N ALA A 379 8.27 2.55 2.71
CA ALA A 379 9.09 2.53 3.92
C ALA A 379 8.34 1.98 5.14
N LEU A 380 7.08 2.38 5.35
CA LEU A 380 6.27 1.89 6.46
C LEU A 380 5.77 0.44 6.25
N LEU A 381 5.74 -0.05 5.01
CA LEU A 381 5.46 -1.45 4.68
C LEU A 381 6.65 -2.37 5.00
N GLY A 382 7.87 -2.00 4.58
CA GLY A 382 9.06 -2.81 4.82
C GLY A 382 9.56 -2.76 6.27
N TRP A 383 9.45 -1.60 6.92
CA TRP A 383 10.02 -1.37 8.25
C TRP A 383 8.95 -1.02 9.31
N PRO A 384 7.93 -1.88 9.54
CA PRO A 384 6.81 -1.60 10.44
C PRO A 384 7.19 -1.58 11.93
N GLN A 385 8.38 -2.08 12.27
CA GLN A 385 8.95 -2.08 13.63
C GLN A 385 10.03 -0.99 13.82
N GLY A 386 10.12 -0.06 12.88
CA GLY A 386 11.22 0.90 12.77
C GLY A 386 12.36 0.41 11.86
N ALA A 387 13.27 1.32 11.53
CA ALA A 387 14.45 1.05 10.71
C ALA A 387 15.72 1.56 11.42
N PRO A 388 16.83 0.79 11.48
CA PRO A 388 18.06 1.22 12.14
C PRO A 388 18.67 2.50 11.56
N ALA A 389 18.46 2.76 10.28
CA ALA A 389 18.82 4.00 9.58
C ALA A 389 17.75 4.37 8.53
N VAL A 390 17.81 5.58 7.98
CA VAL A 390 17.03 5.99 6.80
C VAL A 390 17.96 6.65 5.79
N VAL A 391 17.79 6.33 4.51
CA VAL A 391 18.45 7.01 3.39
C VAL A 391 17.48 8.06 2.85
N LEU A 392 17.94 9.31 2.71
CA LEU A 392 17.14 10.44 2.25
C LEU A 392 17.72 10.97 0.94
N ALA A 393 16.89 11.03 -0.10
CA ALA A 393 17.22 11.57 -1.41
C ALA A 393 16.25 12.71 -1.81
N ARG A 394 16.60 13.45 -2.85
CA ARG A 394 15.71 14.46 -3.44
C ARG A 394 14.60 13.81 -4.27
N SER A 395 13.42 14.40 -4.31
CA SER A 395 12.23 13.85 -4.99
C SER A 395 12.12 14.24 -6.47
N ASP A 396 12.88 15.24 -6.92
CA ASP A 396 12.73 15.92 -8.21
C ASP A 396 13.81 15.57 -9.24
N ASP A 397 14.95 15.00 -8.81
CA ASP A 397 16.05 14.54 -9.67
C ASP A 397 16.69 13.26 -9.10
N TYR A 398 17.21 12.40 -9.98
CA TYR A 398 17.63 11.01 -9.68
C TYR A 398 19.13 10.73 -9.42
N PRO A 399 20.13 11.44 -10.00
CA PRO A 399 21.48 10.91 -10.17
C PRO A 399 22.23 10.56 -8.88
N ASP A 400 22.11 11.41 -7.86
CA ASP A 400 22.75 11.19 -6.55
C ASP A 400 22.14 10.00 -5.79
N ALA A 401 20.93 9.56 -6.17
CA ALA A 401 20.19 8.50 -5.51
C ALA A 401 20.34 7.11 -6.17
N LEU A 402 20.75 7.02 -7.44
CA LEU A 402 20.90 5.75 -8.17
C LEU A 402 21.87 4.78 -7.47
N ALA A 403 22.95 5.28 -6.87
CA ALA A 403 23.90 4.48 -6.10
C ALA A 403 23.41 4.14 -4.67
N GLY A 404 22.26 4.68 -4.25
CA GLY A 404 21.75 4.63 -2.88
C GLY A 404 21.13 3.29 -2.48
N VAL A 405 20.58 2.52 -3.41
CA VAL A 405 19.88 1.25 -3.09
C VAL A 405 20.81 0.20 -2.46
N PRO A 406 22.05 -0.03 -2.95
CA PRO A 406 22.98 -0.91 -2.25
C PRO A 406 23.36 -0.46 -0.85
N LEU A 407 23.47 0.86 -0.62
CA LEU A 407 23.72 1.41 0.71
C LEU A 407 22.51 1.19 1.63
N ALA A 408 21.31 1.48 1.15
CA ALA A 408 20.05 1.25 1.85
C ALA A 408 19.90 -0.22 2.28
N ALA A 409 20.18 -1.16 1.37
CA ALA A 409 20.17 -2.59 1.65
C ALA A 409 21.26 -3.03 2.67
N LYS A 410 22.48 -2.47 2.61
CA LYS A 410 23.52 -2.76 3.63
C LYS A 410 23.14 -2.22 5.02
N LEU A 411 22.48 -1.07 5.07
CA LEU A 411 22.08 -0.40 6.31
C LEU A 411 20.78 -0.94 6.91
N ASP A 412 20.07 -1.82 6.20
CA ASP A 412 18.67 -2.20 6.49
C ASP A 412 17.77 -0.97 6.65
N ALA A 413 17.72 -0.14 5.61
CA ALA A 413 17.10 1.17 5.65
C ALA A 413 16.17 1.41 4.43
N PRO A 414 15.01 2.07 4.61
CA PRO A 414 14.25 2.58 3.47
C PRO A 414 14.95 3.79 2.83
N ILE A 415 14.63 4.03 1.56
CA ILE A 415 14.88 5.31 0.90
C ILE A 415 13.60 6.16 0.99
N LEU A 416 13.71 7.36 1.57
CA LEU A 416 12.68 8.40 1.56
C LEU A 416 13.07 9.55 0.62
N LEU A 417 12.07 10.26 0.12
CA LEU A 417 12.23 11.32 -0.88
C LEU A 417 11.70 12.65 -0.34
N THR A 418 12.42 13.75 -0.54
CA THR A 418 11.95 15.10 -0.14
C THR A 418 12.34 16.17 -1.17
N ALA A 419 11.68 17.33 -1.14
CA ALA A 419 12.07 18.46 -1.97
C ALA A 419 13.47 18.99 -1.56
N PRO A 420 14.29 19.54 -2.49
CA PRO A 420 15.64 20.02 -2.17
C PRO A 420 15.71 21.07 -1.06
N GLN A 421 14.66 21.89 -0.91
CA GLN A 421 14.65 23.09 -0.05
C GLN A 421 14.05 22.88 1.35
N GLY A 422 13.66 21.65 1.71
CA GLY A 422 13.12 21.34 3.04
C GLY A 422 12.56 19.92 3.16
N LEU A 423 12.35 19.48 4.40
CA LEU A 423 11.90 18.13 4.72
C LEU A 423 10.37 18.04 4.69
N ASP A 424 9.81 17.29 3.73
CA ASP A 424 8.36 17.09 3.57
C ASP A 424 7.72 16.57 4.86
N LYS A 425 6.59 17.15 5.28
CA LYS A 425 5.90 16.80 6.54
C LYS A 425 5.59 15.30 6.67
N ARG A 426 5.32 14.60 5.55
CA ARG A 426 5.08 13.16 5.52
C ARG A 426 6.35 12.37 5.81
N VAL A 427 7.49 12.85 5.33
CA VAL A 427 8.82 12.32 5.69
C VAL A 427 9.15 12.63 7.15
N GLN A 428 8.77 13.80 7.68
CA GLN A 428 8.92 14.11 9.11
C GLN A 428 8.12 13.14 10.00
N THR A 429 6.89 12.79 9.62
CA THR A 429 6.08 11.78 10.32
C THR A 429 6.69 10.38 10.14
N ALA A 430 7.07 9.99 8.92
CA ALA A 430 7.70 8.69 8.67
C ALA A 430 9.00 8.50 9.46
N LEU A 431 9.85 9.52 9.56
CA LEU A 431 11.07 9.49 10.38
C LEU A 431 10.76 9.32 11.88
N LYS A 432 9.65 9.89 12.38
CA LYS A 432 9.19 9.62 13.75
C LYS A 432 8.77 8.16 13.91
N THR A 433 7.94 7.62 13.01
CA THR A 433 7.52 6.20 13.09
C THR A 433 8.70 5.23 12.94
N LEU A 434 9.65 5.54 12.05
CA LEU A 434 10.80 4.69 11.75
C LEU A 434 11.91 4.75 12.83
N HIS A 435 11.96 5.82 13.64
CA HIS A 435 12.94 6.07 14.71
C HIS A 435 14.42 5.73 14.37
N PRO A 436 14.98 6.09 13.19
CA PRO A 436 16.35 5.73 12.83
C PRO A 436 17.42 6.31 13.77
N ASN A 437 18.53 5.58 13.93
CA ASN A 437 19.69 6.09 14.64
C ASN A 437 20.42 7.18 13.84
N THR A 438 20.50 6.97 12.52
CA THR A 438 21.23 7.83 11.57
C THR A 438 20.41 8.07 10.31
N VAL A 439 20.38 9.33 9.84
CA VAL A 439 19.83 9.69 8.53
C VAL A 439 20.96 9.97 7.55
N TYR A 440 20.98 9.26 6.43
CA TYR A 440 21.99 9.39 5.37
C TYR A 440 21.44 10.29 4.25
N LEU A 441 22.02 11.47 4.04
CA LEU A 441 21.59 12.41 3.01
C LEU A 441 22.40 12.16 1.73
N LEU A 442 21.74 11.75 0.64
CA LEU A 442 22.38 11.55 -0.65
C LEU A 442 22.46 12.88 -1.42
N GLY A 443 23.64 13.15 -1.98
CA GLY A 443 23.90 14.35 -2.78
C GLY A 443 24.40 15.55 -1.99
N GLY A 444 24.96 16.51 -2.74
CA GLY A 444 25.52 17.75 -2.20
C GLY A 444 24.45 18.72 -1.68
N GLU A 445 24.87 19.90 -1.22
CA GLU A 445 23.93 20.91 -0.71
C GLU A 445 23.02 21.51 -1.80
N GLY A 446 23.41 21.40 -3.07
CA GLY A 446 22.53 21.70 -4.21
C GLY A 446 21.47 20.62 -4.53
N ALA A 447 21.59 19.43 -3.92
CA ALA A 447 20.62 18.32 -4.07
C ALA A 447 19.67 18.25 -2.86
N LEU A 448 20.21 18.36 -1.65
CA LEU A 448 19.46 18.51 -0.40
C LEU A 448 20.09 19.66 0.39
N SER A 449 19.40 20.79 0.49
CA SER A 449 19.89 22.05 1.06
C SER A 449 20.31 21.94 2.54
N PRO A 450 21.00 22.97 3.08
CA PRO A 450 21.22 23.09 4.52
C PRO A 450 19.91 23.10 5.33
N GLN A 451 18.79 23.55 4.74
CA GLN A 451 17.49 23.56 5.40
C GLN A 451 17.00 22.14 5.72
N VAL A 452 17.14 21.18 4.81
CA VAL A 452 16.79 19.76 5.06
C VAL A 452 17.56 19.22 6.29
N SER A 453 18.82 19.62 6.44
CA SER A 453 19.67 19.25 7.59
C SER A 453 19.30 20.00 8.87
N ALA A 454 18.76 21.22 8.77
CA ALA A 454 18.21 21.97 9.90
C ALA A 454 16.87 21.38 10.38
N ASP A 455 15.98 21.02 9.45
CA ASP A 455 14.69 20.36 9.74
C ASP A 455 14.90 19.03 10.48
N LEU A 456 15.83 18.19 9.99
CA LEU A 456 16.27 16.97 10.69
C LEU A 456 16.80 17.27 12.10
N SER A 457 17.56 18.35 12.27
CA SER A 457 18.10 18.75 13.59
C SER A 457 17.00 19.18 14.55
N ALA A 458 16.00 19.93 14.07
CA ALA A 458 14.84 20.37 14.85
C ALA A 458 13.94 19.19 15.30
N LEU A 459 13.99 18.06 14.56
CA LEU A 459 13.31 16.82 14.90
C LEU A 459 14.12 15.87 15.81
N GLY A 460 15.34 16.24 16.21
CA GLY A 460 16.20 15.46 17.11
C GLY A 460 17.33 14.67 16.44
N TRP A 461 17.38 14.64 15.10
CA TRP A 461 18.53 14.13 14.34
C TRP A 461 19.55 15.24 14.16
N ASN A 462 20.27 15.58 15.24
CA ASN A 462 21.35 16.55 15.22
C ASN A 462 22.49 16.12 14.27
N LYS A 463 23.50 16.98 14.08
CA LYS A 463 24.61 16.77 13.14
C LYS A 463 25.43 15.49 13.35
N THR A 464 25.44 14.86 14.54
CA THR A 464 26.13 13.56 14.74
C THR A 464 25.28 12.35 14.36
N LYS A 465 23.96 12.53 14.18
CA LYS A 465 23.00 11.55 13.64
C LYS A 465 22.71 11.75 12.15
N GLN A 466 23.47 12.60 11.46
CA GLN A 466 23.34 12.84 10.02
C GLN A 466 24.64 12.52 9.30
N VAL A 467 24.57 11.81 8.17
CA VAL A 467 25.73 11.51 7.31
C VAL A 467 25.42 11.92 5.89
N ARG A 468 26.03 13.00 5.39
CA ARG A 468 25.90 13.40 3.98
C ARG A 468 26.89 12.62 3.12
N LEU A 469 26.38 11.97 2.08
CA LEU A 469 27.13 11.29 1.03
C LEU A 469 26.85 11.97 -0.30
N GLY A 470 27.61 13.02 -0.61
CA GLY A 470 27.41 13.84 -1.79
C GLY A 470 28.73 14.39 -2.32
N GLY A 471 28.89 14.36 -3.64
CA GLY A 471 30.04 14.93 -4.33
C GLY A 471 29.73 16.23 -5.06
N VAL A 472 30.70 16.73 -5.83
CA VAL A 472 30.53 17.90 -6.72
C VAL A 472 29.68 17.61 -7.96
N ASN A 473 29.43 16.34 -8.26
CA ASN A 473 28.57 15.85 -9.33
C ASN A 473 28.10 14.41 -9.03
N ARG A 474 27.20 13.88 -9.88
CA ARG A 474 26.62 12.53 -9.77
C ARG A 474 27.65 11.39 -9.71
N TYR A 475 28.77 11.51 -10.44
CA TYR A 475 29.84 10.51 -10.47
C TYR A 475 30.63 10.53 -9.16
N ALA A 476 30.93 11.72 -8.64
CA ALA A 476 31.53 11.92 -7.33
C ALA A 476 30.63 11.42 -6.19
N THR A 477 29.31 11.64 -6.25
CA THR A 477 28.36 11.09 -5.27
C THR A 477 28.34 9.56 -5.31
N ALA A 478 28.18 8.94 -6.48
CA ALA A 478 28.22 7.48 -6.61
C ALA A 478 29.54 6.88 -6.11
N ALA A 479 30.68 7.53 -6.41
CA ALA A 479 32.00 7.16 -5.89
C ALA A 479 32.11 7.25 -4.35
N ILE A 480 31.46 8.22 -3.72
CA ILE A 480 31.40 8.36 -2.24
C ILE A 480 30.52 7.27 -1.63
N VAL A 481 29.32 7.06 -2.19
CA VAL A 481 28.37 6.05 -1.72
C VAL A 481 28.97 4.64 -1.85
N ALA A 482 29.60 4.32 -2.99
CA ALA A 482 30.27 3.04 -3.22
C ALA A 482 31.42 2.75 -2.22
N ARG A 483 32.20 3.77 -1.86
CA ARG A 483 33.25 3.63 -0.83
C ARG A 483 32.66 3.48 0.59
N ASN A 484 31.57 4.18 0.90
CA ASN A 484 30.89 4.05 2.19
C ASN A 484 30.23 2.66 2.34
N LEU A 485 29.60 2.17 1.28
CA LEU A 485 29.04 0.82 1.16
C LEU A 485 30.10 -0.26 1.47
N MET A 486 31.31 -0.14 0.92
CA MET A 486 32.34 -1.16 1.18
C MET A 486 33.13 -0.95 2.47
N GLY A 487 33.24 0.28 2.99
CA GLY A 487 33.96 0.55 4.25
C GLY A 487 35.46 0.21 4.23
N GLY A 488 36.05 -0.01 3.05
CA GLY A 488 37.43 -0.49 2.86
C GLY A 488 37.54 -1.94 2.39
N GLU A 489 36.46 -2.71 2.40
CA GLU A 489 36.40 -4.06 1.81
C GLU A 489 36.52 -4.03 0.27
N GLN A 490 36.99 -5.14 -0.31
CA GLN A 490 37.11 -5.31 -1.77
C GLN A 490 35.87 -6.07 -2.29
N PRO A 491 34.99 -5.44 -3.10
CA PRO A 491 33.82 -6.12 -3.65
C PRO A 491 34.22 -7.14 -4.73
N GLN A 492 33.48 -8.25 -4.81
CA GLN A 492 33.66 -9.21 -5.90
C GLN A 492 33.34 -8.59 -7.27
N ALA A 493 32.24 -7.82 -7.33
CA ALA A 493 31.77 -7.16 -8.53
C ALA A 493 31.33 -5.71 -8.26
N VAL A 494 31.37 -4.86 -9.29
CA VAL A 494 30.80 -3.51 -9.32
C VAL A 494 29.89 -3.40 -10.55
N ALA A 495 28.71 -2.80 -10.37
CA ALA A 495 27.85 -2.41 -11.48
C ALA A 495 28.22 -0.99 -11.94
N LEU A 496 28.31 -0.78 -13.26
CA LEU A 496 28.56 0.51 -13.88
C LEU A 496 27.45 0.79 -14.90
N ALA A 497 26.61 1.79 -14.60
CA ALA A 497 25.55 2.26 -15.49
C ALA A 497 25.91 3.65 -16.06
N THR A 498 25.21 4.10 -17.10
CA THR A 498 25.30 5.51 -17.48
C THR A 498 24.76 6.39 -16.35
N GLY A 499 25.40 7.53 -16.10
CA GLY A 499 24.87 8.58 -15.23
C GLY A 499 24.03 9.62 -15.98
N GLU A 500 23.91 9.49 -17.31
CA GLU A 500 23.21 10.45 -18.18
C GLU A 500 21.73 10.10 -18.37
N ASN A 501 21.32 8.89 -17.97
CA ASN A 501 19.92 8.44 -17.85
C ASN A 501 19.80 7.46 -16.66
N PHE A 502 18.57 7.14 -16.21
CA PHE A 502 18.31 6.32 -15.01
C PHE A 502 17.98 4.83 -15.20
N PRO A 503 17.30 4.35 -16.28
CA PRO A 503 16.68 3.02 -16.25
C PRO A 503 17.66 1.84 -16.11
N ASP A 504 18.80 1.88 -16.79
CA ASP A 504 19.81 0.81 -16.69
C ASP A 504 20.34 0.70 -15.25
N ALA A 505 20.55 1.84 -14.56
CA ALA A 505 20.99 1.86 -13.16
C ALA A 505 19.93 1.32 -12.19
N LEU A 506 18.63 1.57 -12.46
CA LEU A 506 17.54 1.02 -11.64
C LEU A 506 17.33 -0.48 -11.91
N SER A 507 17.57 -0.96 -13.14
CA SER A 507 17.37 -2.37 -13.49
C SER A 507 18.24 -3.33 -12.67
N ILE A 508 19.43 -2.87 -12.24
CA ILE A 508 20.36 -3.62 -11.37
C ILE A 508 20.17 -3.32 -9.88
N ALA A 509 19.43 -2.27 -9.49
CA ALA A 509 19.51 -1.68 -8.15
C ALA A 509 19.13 -2.65 -7.02
N SER A 510 18.02 -3.38 -7.15
CA SER A 510 17.57 -4.35 -6.14
C SER A 510 18.56 -5.51 -5.96
N VAL A 511 19.02 -6.10 -7.08
CA VAL A 511 20.03 -7.16 -7.11
C VAL A 511 21.37 -6.69 -6.53
N ALA A 512 21.78 -5.46 -6.85
CA ALA A 512 23.00 -4.86 -6.31
C ALA A 512 22.91 -4.67 -4.79
N GLY A 513 21.72 -4.36 -4.26
CA GLY A 513 21.45 -4.37 -2.82
C GLY A 513 21.59 -5.74 -2.18
N GLN A 514 20.92 -6.75 -2.73
CA GLN A 514 21.01 -8.13 -2.22
C GLN A 514 22.46 -8.66 -2.21
N GLN A 515 23.25 -8.33 -3.24
CA GLN A 515 24.64 -8.78 -3.40
C GLN A 515 25.68 -7.86 -2.74
N LYS A 516 25.27 -6.73 -2.14
CA LYS A 516 26.16 -5.67 -1.62
C LYS A 516 27.13 -5.13 -2.69
N MET A 517 26.74 -5.21 -3.96
CA MET A 517 27.52 -4.75 -5.10
C MET A 517 27.42 -3.22 -5.24
N PRO A 518 28.53 -2.47 -5.25
CA PRO A 518 28.47 -1.03 -5.50
C PRO A 518 27.99 -0.72 -6.91
N VAL A 519 27.15 0.32 -7.02
CA VAL A 519 26.77 0.94 -8.28
C VAL A 519 27.61 2.20 -8.47
N LEU A 520 28.30 2.30 -9.59
CA LEU A 520 28.99 3.49 -10.08
C LEU A 520 28.32 4.01 -11.35
N LEU A 521 28.63 5.26 -11.72
CA LEU A 521 28.08 5.93 -12.90
C LEU A 521 29.20 6.32 -13.88
N THR A 522 28.92 6.29 -15.19
CA THR A 522 29.83 6.72 -16.27
C THR A 522 29.15 7.72 -17.22
N LYS A 523 29.92 8.47 -18.03
CA LYS A 523 29.37 9.11 -19.24
C LYS A 523 29.26 8.07 -20.35
N THR A 524 28.49 8.35 -21.40
CA THR A 524 28.33 7.46 -22.57
C THR A 524 29.67 7.10 -23.23
N SER A 525 30.61 8.04 -23.35
CA SER A 525 31.88 7.85 -24.07
C SER A 525 33.15 7.88 -23.21
N GLN A 526 33.05 8.09 -21.89
CA GLN A 526 34.19 8.31 -21.00
C GLN A 526 33.86 7.91 -19.55
N VAL A 527 34.80 7.27 -18.86
CA VAL A 527 34.79 7.04 -17.41
C VAL A 527 35.29 8.30 -16.69
N PRO A 528 34.45 8.98 -15.89
CA PRO A 528 34.87 10.16 -15.13
C PRO A 528 36.01 9.86 -14.15
N ASP A 529 36.82 10.86 -13.82
CA ASP A 529 37.98 10.69 -12.93
C ASP A 529 37.57 10.15 -11.55
N GLU A 530 36.42 10.56 -11.02
CA GLU A 530 35.92 10.11 -9.72
C GLU A 530 35.50 8.64 -9.75
N THR A 531 34.94 8.18 -10.87
CA THR A 531 34.60 6.78 -11.13
C THR A 531 35.87 5.95 -11.34
N SER A 532 36.83 6.45 -12.11
CA SER A 532 38.16 5.85 -12.29
C SER A 532 38.92 5.71 -10.97
N GLN A 533 38.85 6.71 -10.09
CA GLN A 533 39.41 6.66 -8.74
C GLN A 533 38.66 5.68 -7.84
N ALA A 534 37.32 5.63 -7.91
CA ALA A 534 36.52 4.66 -7.16
C ALA A 534 36.86 3.22 -7.55
N LEU A 535 36.91 2.92 -8.85
CA LEU A 535 37.34 1.61 -9.35
C LEU A 535 38.73 1.24 -8.82
N ARG A 536 39.72 2.14 -8.93
CA ARG A 536 41.08 1.91 -8.42
C ARG A 536 41.16 1.70 -6.90
N ALA A 537 40.28 2.32 -6.12
CA ALA A 537 40.21 2.12 -4.67
C ALA A 537 39.53 0.79 -4.30
N LEU A 538 38.40 0.48 -4.94
CA LEU A 538 37.60 -0.72 -4.70
C LEU A 538 38.30 -2.00 -5.19
N ARG A 539 39.00 -1.94 -6.34
CA ARG A 539 39.70 -3.06 -7.00
C ARG A 539 38.78 -4.28 -7.25
N PRO A 540 37.61 -4.12 -7.89
CA PRO A 540 36.70 -5.23 -8.14
C PRO A 540 37.30 -6.25 -9.11
N SER A 541 37.00 -7.54 -8.90
CA SER A 541 37.40 -8.62 -9.81
C SER A 541 36.55 -8.63 -11.10
N LEU A 542 35.34 -8.08 -11.04
CA LEU A 542 34.37 -8.05 -12.14
C LEU A 542 33.68 -6.68 -12.20
N VAL A 543 33.54 -6.12 -13.41
CA VAL A 543 32.69 -4.94 -13.66
C VAL A 543 31.57 -5.34 -14.62
N TYR A 544 30.33 -5.18 -14.18
CA TYR A 544 29.14 -5.31 -15.02
C TYR A 544 28.77 -3.95 -15.62
N LEU A 545 28.92 -3.80 -16.93
CA LEU A 545 28.34 -2.68 -17.67
C LEU A 545 26.84 -2.94 -17.83
N ILE A 546 26.00 -2.06 -17.28
CA ILE A 546 24.55 -2.15 -17.40
C ILE A 546 24.08 -1.12 -18.42
N GLY A 547 23.46 -1.61 -19.51
CA GLY A 547 23.04 -0.80 -20.65
C GLY A 547 23.83 -1.05 -21.94
N GLY A 548 23.20 -0.76 -23.08
CA GLY A 548 23.72 -1.04 -24.43
C GLY A 548 24.92 -0.19 -24.86
N THR A 549 25.51 -0.51 -26.01
CA THR A 549 26.67 0.24 -26.55
C THR A 549 26.37 1.68 -26.94
N GLY A 550 25.10 2.04 -27.15
CA GLY A 550 24.65 3.42 -27.38
C GLY A 550 24.62 4.30 -26.13
N VAL A 551 24.59 3.71 -24.92
CA VAL A 551 24.55 4.44 -23.63
C VAL A 551 25.80 4.23 -22.78
N ILE A 552 26.58 3.18 -23.06
CA ILE A 552 27.94 2.98 -22.56
C ILE A 552 28.77 2.43 -23.73
N SER A 553 29.54 3.27 -24.40
CA SER A 553 30.32 2.91 -25.59
C SER A 553 31.42 1.86 -25.32
N PRO A 554 31.98 1.22 -26.36
CA PRO A 554 33.12 0.31 -26.20
C PRO A 554 34.38 0.98 -25.61
N ALA A 555 34.54 2.30 -25.72
CA ALA A 555 35.70 3.02 -25.18
C ALA A 555 35.78 2.91 -23.64
N VAL A 556 34.62 2.97 -22.96
CA VAL A 556 34.51 2.81 -21.50
C VAL A 556 35.07 1.46 -21.04
N SER A 557 34.85 0.37 -21.78
CA SER A 557 35.45 -0.93 -21.47
C SER A 557 36.98 -0.90 -21.47
N GLY A 558 37.57 -0.17 -22.43
CA GLY A 558 39.02 0.02 -22.54
C GLY A 558 39.57 0.84 -21.37
N GLU A 559 38.93 1.97 -21.05
CA GLU A 559 39.33 2.83 -19.94
C GLU A 559 39.28 2.10 -18.58
N ILE A 560 38.28 1.25 -18.34
CA ILE A 560 38.20 0.41 -17.13
C ILE A 560 39.37 -0.58 -17.06
N ALA A 561 39.67 -1.28 -18.16
CA ALA A 561 40.78 -2.22 -18.22
C ALA A 561 42.15 -1.53 -18.02
N SER A 562 42.32 -0.32 -18.57
CA SER A 562 43.49 0.53 -18.32
C SER A 562 43.57 0.99 -16.87
N ALA A 563 42.45 1.41 -16.26
CA ALA A 563 42.41 1.92 -14.89
C ALA A 563 42.69 0.85 -13.83
N LEU A 564 42.29 -0.41 -14.06
CA LEU A 564 42.40 -1.52 -13.12
C LEU A 564 43.57 -2.49 -13.39
N LYS A 565 44.25 -2.34 -14.54
CA LYS A 565 45.19 -3.28 -15.18
C LYS A 565 44.47 -4.48 -15.84
N PRO A 566 44.68 -4.78 -17.14
CA PRO A 566 43.83 -5.72 -17.87
C PRO A 566 43.79 -7.15 -17.35
N SER A 567 44.84 -7.64 -16.70
CA SER A 567 44.93 -9.00 -16.17
C SER A 567 44.32 -9.19 -14.78
N ALA A 568 43.70 -8.15 -14.20
CA ALA A 568 43.14 -8.17 -12.85
C ALA A 568 41.61 -8.02 -12.76
N VAL A 569 40.92 -7.73 -13.88
CA VAL A 569 39.47 -7.49 -13.90
C VAL A 569 38.80 -8.11 -15.13
N GLN A 570 37.66 -8.77 -14.92
CA GLN A 570 36.75 -9.16 -15.98
C GLN A 570 35.74 -8.02 -16.23
N VAL A 571 35.43 -7.74 -17.50
CA VAL A 571 34.34 -6.81 -17.86
C VAL A 571 33.26 -7.59 -18.59
N ALA A 572 32.04 -7.57 -18.05
CA ALA A 572 30.83 -8.17 -18.63
C ALA A 572 29.82 -7.07 -18.97
N ARG A 573 28.86 -7.34 -19.85
CA ARG A 573 27.77 -6.42 -20.18
C ARG A 573 26.42 -7.10 -20.07
N LEU A 574 25.46 -6.41 -19.45
CA LEU A 574 24.05 -6.80 -19.35
C LEU A 574 23.22 -5.68 -19.98
N SER A 575 22.53 -5.98 -21.08
CA SER A 575 21.90 -4.97 -21.93
C SER A 575 20.95 -5.59 -22.93
N GLY A 576 19.89 -4.88 -23.30
CA GLY A 576 19.08 -5.18 -24.48
C GLY A 576 18.80 -3.94 -25.34
N ALA A 577 17.77 -3.99 -26.17
CA ALA A 577 17.40 -2.89 -27.07
C ALA A 577 16.69 -1.73 -26.35
N SER A 578 15.87 -2.05 -25.35
CA SER A 578 15.18 -1.10 -24.46
C SER A 578 15.59 -1.29 -22.99
N ARG A 579 15.12 -0.39 -22.12
CA ARG A 579 15.27 -0.52 -20.66
C ARG A 579 14.67 -1.81 -20.10
N TYR A 580 13.62 -2.30 -20.75
CA TYR A 580 12.89 -3.53 -20.39
C TYR A 580 13.68 -4.79 -20.79
N ASP A 581 14.42 -4.71 -21.90
CA ASP A 581 15.31 -5.78 -22.33
C ASP A 581 16.62 -5.80 -21.52
N THR A 582 17.14 -4.64 -21.10
CA THR A 582 18.22 -4.59 -20.08
C THR A 582 17.73 -5.20 -18.75
N MET A 583 16.51 -4.87 -18.30
CA MET A 583 15.89 -5.48 -17.12
C MET A 583 15.79 -7.01 -17.25
N ALA A 584 15.36 -7.52 -18.40
CA ALA A 584 15.33 -8.95 -18.68
C ALA A 584 16.75 -9.57 -18.70
N ALA A 585 17.75 -8.89 -19.28
CA ALA A 585 19.14 -9.37 -19.29
C ALA A 585 19.75 -9.44 -17.89
N VAL A 586 19.51 -8.43 -17.04
CA VAL A 586 19.90 -8.43 -15.63
C VAL A 586 19.16 -9.52 -14.85
N GLY A 587 17.85 -9.63 -15.02
CA GLY A 587 17.02 -10.66 -14.41
C GLY A 587 17.50 -12.07 -14.75
N ASN A 588 17.81 -12.36 -16.02
CA ASN A 588 18.35 -13.66 -16.44
C ASN A 588 19.74 -13.94 -15.87
N ALA A 589 20.62 -12.93 -15.75
CA ALA A 589 21.98 -13.10 -15.25
C ALA A 589 22.05 -13.46 -13.76
N PHE A 590 21.05 -13.04 -12.96
CA PHE A 590 21.01 -13.25 -11.51
C PHE A 590 19.81 -14.08 -11.03
N GLY A 591 18.94 -14.52 -11.94
CA GLY A 591 17.59 -15.04 -11.63
C GLY A 591 17.51 -16.37 -10.89
N GLN A 592 18.63 -17.10 -10.77
CA GLN A 592 18.70 -18.49 -10.30
C GLN A 592 18.21 -18.72 -8.85
N ASN A 593 17.99 -17.66 -8.06
CA ASN A 593 17.49 -17.73 -6.69
C ASN A 593 16.46 -16.62 -6.34
N ILE A 594 15.68 -16.14 -7.32
CA ILE A 594 14.62 -15.14 -7.08
C ILE A 594 13.53 -15.74 -6.15
N LYS A 595 13.20 -15.03 -5.06
CA LYS A 595 12.19 -15.46 -4.07
C LYS A 595 10.84 -14.76 -4.23
N GLY A 596 10.87 -13.54 -4.75
CA GLY A 596 9.72 -12.69 -5.09
C GLY A 596 10.08 -11.71 -6.19
N LEU A 597 9.07 -11.24 -6.92
CA LEU A 597 9.17 -10.13 -7.87
C LEU A 597 8.29 -8.98 -7.39
N SER A 598 8.84 -7.78 -7.35
CA SER A 598 8.08 -6.54 -7.20
C SER A 598 8.25 -5.69 -8.45
N PHE A 599 7.26 -4.85 -8.77
CA PHE A 599 7.16 -4.20 -10.07
C PHE A 599 7.08 -2.68 -9.91
N ALA A 600 7.82 -1.93 -10.74
CA ALA A 600 7.72 -0.47 -10.82
C ALA A 600 7.77 -0.02 -12.27
N THR A 601 7.23 1.18 -12.57
CA THR A 601 7.32 1.74 -13.91
C THR A 601 8.77 1.95 -14.33
N GLY A 602 9.09 1.65 -15.59
CA GLY A 602 10.37 1.99 -16.19
C GLY A 602 10.45 3.45 -16.66
N GLU A 603 9.33 4.17 -16.73
CA GLU A 603 9.23 5.51 -17.34
C GLU A 603 9.51 6.68 -16.38
N ASP A 604 9.40 6.49 -15.06
CA ASP A 604 9.81 7.47 -14.05
C ASP A 604 10.56 6.81 -12.89
N PHE A 605 11.56 7.50 -12.34
CA PHE A 605 12.52 6.94 -11.39
C PHE A 605 12.04 6.71 -9.94
N PRO A 606 11.17 7.54 -9.31
CA PRO A 606 11.03 7.57 -7.86
C PRO A 606 10.47 6.29 -7.25
N ASN A 607 9.35 5.80 -7.79
CA ASN A 607 8.67 4.61 -7.25
C ASN A 607 9.54 3.36 -7.38
N ALA A 608 10.36 3.31 -8.45
CA ALA A 608 11.34 2.27 -8.71
C ALA A 608 12.58 2.39 -7.81
N LEU A 609 13.11 3.60 -7.59
CA LEU A 609 14.23 3.86 -6.69
C LEU A 609 13.93 3.40 -5.25
N THR A 610 12.80 3.83 -4.69
CA THR A 610 12.41 3.50 -3.31
C THR A 610 11.85 2.07 -3.22
N GLY A 611 11.17 1.61 -4.27
CA GLY A 611 10.74 0.22 -4.43
C GLY A 611 11.91 -0.77 -4.53
N ALA A 612 13.05 -0.40 -5.12
CA ALA A 612 14.23 -1.26 -5.20
C ALA A 612 14.89 -1.50 -3.84
N ALA A 613 14.86 -0.51 -2.94
CA ALA A 613 15.32 -0.67 -1.56
C ALA A 613 14.38 -1.59 -0.76
N LEU A 614 13.06 -1.41 -0.90
CA LEU A 614 12.06 -2.30 -0.29
C LEU A 614 12.19 -3.74 -0.83
N ALA A 615 12.32 -3.92 -2.15
CA ALA A 615 12.52 -5.23 -2.76
C ALA A 615 13.82 -5.89 -2.27
N ALA A 616 14.93 -5.15 -2.20
CA ALA A 616 16.19 -5.67 -1.67
C ALA A 616 16.07 -6.13 -0.19
N HIS A 617 15.35 -5.38 0.65
CA HIS A 617 15.03 -5.77 2.03
C HIS A 617 14.18 -7.04 2.09
N MET A 618 13.11 -7.13 1.29
CA MET A 618 12.22 -8.30 1.24
C MET A 618 12.82 -9.51 0.50
N ASN A 619 14.06 -9.41 -0.01
CA ASN A 619 14.76 -10.45 -0.78
C ASN A 619 14.08 -10.74 -2.15
N GLU A 620 13.50 -9.70 -2.74
CA GLU A 620 12.80 -9.69 -4.02
C GLU A 620 13.60 -8.94 -5.09
N THR A 621 13.42 -9.32 -6.35
CA THR A 621 13.93 -8.55 -7.49
C THR A 621 12.89 -7.52 -7.89
N LEU A 622 13.28 -6.24 -7.90
CA LEU A 622 12.50 -5.22 -8.57
C LEU A 622 12.62 -5.40 -10.09
N VAL A 623 11.48 -5.42 -10.77
CA VAL A 623 11.34 -5.45 -12.22
C VAL A 623 10.78 -4.12 -12.71
N LEU A 624 11.48 -3.49 -13.65
CA LEU A 624 10.94 -2.36 -14.41
C LEU A 624 9.96 -2.86 -15.46
N VAL A 625 8.73 -2.31 -15.45
CA VAL A 625 7.66 -2.63 -16.42
C VAL A 625 7.21 -1.38 -17.17
N PRO A 626 6.73 -1.50 -18.42
CA PRO A 626 6.08 -0.41 -19.12
C PRO A 626 4.81 0.05 -18.39
N ASP A 627 4.33 1.23 -18.76
CA ASP A 627 3.08 1.80 -18.28
C ASP A 627 1.83 1.09 -18.84
N THR A 628 1.90 0.60 -20.07
CA THR A 628 0.74 0.27 -20.92
C THR A 628 0.57 -1.22 -21.24
N SER A 629 1.60 -1.93 -21.70
CA SER A 629 1.54 -3.40 -21.94
C SER A 629 2.91 -4.05 -22.04
N LEU A 630 3.04 -5.28 -21.53
CA LEU A 630 4.23 -6.13 -21.62
C LEU A 630 4.37 -6.83 -22.99
N ASP A 631 3.34 -6.85 -23.83
CA ASP A 631 3.36 -7.54 -25.14
C ASP A 631 4.41 -6.97 -26.11
N SER A 632 4.79 -5.70 -25.94
CA SER A 632 5.88 -5.08 -26.73
C SER A 632 7.28 -5.55 -26.31
N TYR A 633 7.41 -6.28 -25.20
CA TYR A 633 8.69 -6.63 -24.57
C TYR A 633 8.75 -8.13 -24.23
N PRO A 634 8.81 -9.02 -25.25
CA PRO A 634 8.67 -10.47 -25.07
C PRO A 634 9.75 -11.06 -24.15
N ASP A 635 10.99 -10.56 -24.16
CA ASP A 635 12.05 -11.04 -23.26
C ASP A 635 11.77 -10.69 -21.79
N LEU A 636 11.17 -9.52 -21.53
CA LEU A 636 10.70 -9.15 -20.20
C LEU A 636 9.49 -10.01 -19.79
N LYS A 637 8.49 -10.16 -20.66
CA LYS A 637 7.31 -10.99 -20.40
C LYS A 637 7.69 -12.45 -20.11
N ASN A 638 8.60 -13.02 -20.91
CA ASN A 638 9.17 -14.36 -20.72
C ASN A 638 10.07 -14.46 -19.47
N PHE A 639 10.74 -13.39 -19.04
CA PHE A 639 11.45 -13.37 -17.75
C PHE A 639 10.47 -13.36 -16.57
N ILE A 640 9.43 -12.53 -16.61
CA ILE A 640 8.42 -12.43 -15.56
C ILE A 640 7.68 -13.77 -15.40
N ALA A 641 7.08 -14.31 -16.46
CA ALA A 641 6.29 -15.55 -16.40
C ALA A 641 7.05 -16.74 -15.79
N ARG A 642 8.36 -16.90 -16.11
CA ARG A 642 9.19 -18.00 -15.55
C ARG A 642 9.40 -17.93 -14.03
N HIS A 643 9.38 -16.73 -13.45
CA HIS A 643 9.70 -16.53 -12.04
C HIS A 643 8.46 -16.15 -11.21
N LEU A 644 7.55 -15.33 -11.73
CA LEU A 644 6.39 -14.83 -10.98
C LEU A 644 5.52 -15.97 -10.43
N ALA A 645 5.15 -16.94 -11.27
CA ALA A 645 4.40 -18.13 -10.86
C ALA A 645 5.12 -18.97 -9.78
N SER A 646 6.45 -19.10 -9.87
CA SER A 646 7.27 -19.93 -8.98
C SER A 646 7.72 -19.23 -7.69
N THR A 647 7.53 -17.91 -7.56
CA THR A 647 7.83 -17.16 -6.33
C THR A 647 6.89 -17.53 -5.18
N GLN A 648 7.40 -17.41 -3.94
CA GLN A 648 6.66 -17.70 -2.71
C GLN A 648 6.28 -16.44 -1.92
N LEU A 649 6.87 -15.29 -2.28
CA LEU A 649 6.56 -14.00 -1.68
C LEU A 649 5.39 -13.31 -2.41
N GLN A 650 4.78 -12.33 -1.75
CA GLN A 650 3.70 -11.51 -2.30
C GLN A 650 4.28 -10.48 -3.29
N PRO A 651 3.93 -10.50 -4.58
CA PRO A 651 4.38 -9.46 -5.49
C PRO A 651 3.68 -8.12 -5.22
N TYR A 652 4.43 -7.02 -5.28
CA TYR A 652 3.91 -5.66 -5.11
C TYR A 652 4.01 -4.84 -6.40
N LEU A 653 3.10 -3.87 -6.55
CA LEU A 653 3.04 -2.96 -7.70
C LEU A 653 3.24 -1.51 -7.23
N PHE A 654 4.38 -0.93 -7.56
CA PHE A 654 4.87 0.34 -7.01
C PHE A 654 4.52 1.52 -7.92
N GLY A 655 3.39 2.16 -7.62
CA GLY A 655 2.88 3.32 -8.35
C GLY A 655 1.36 3.31 -8.48
N ASN A 656 0.79 4.47 -8.76
CA ASN A 656 -0.63 4.60 -9.09
C ASN A 656 -0.92 4.04 -10.50
N VAL A 657 -2.20 4.04 -10.89
CA VAL A 657 -2.65 3.55 -12.21
C VAL A 657 -2.15 4.38 -13.40
N GLU A 658 -1.60 5.56 -13.17
CA GLU A 658 -0.97 6.41 -14.19
C GLU A 658 0.48 5.97 -14.47
N ALA A 659 1.20 5.54 -13.43
CA ALA A 659 2.56 5.03 -13.56
C ALA A 659 2.61 3.61 -14.17
N ILE A 660 1.63 2.77 -13.79
CA ILE A 660 1.47 1.41 -14.32
C ILE A 660 -0.03 1.13 -14.43
N SER A 661 -0.54 0.99 -15.64
CA SER A 661 -1.97 0.82 -15.92
C SER A 661 -2.55 -0.47 -15.35
N SER A 662 -3.88 -0.52 -15.25
CA SER A 662 -4.59 -1.76 -14.90
C SER A 662 -4.55 -2.83 -15.99
N GLN A 663 -4.10 -2.51 -17.21
CA GLN A 663 -3.78 -3.52 -18.22
C GLN A 663 -2.53 -4.30 -17.81
N VAL A 664 -1.43 -3.61 -17.49
CA VAL A 664 -0.20 -4.26 -17.02
C VAL A 664 -0.43 -5.00 -15.69
N GLU A 665 -1.29 -4.48 -14.82
CA GLU A 665 -1.75 -5.18 -13.61
C GLU A 665 -2.46 -6.52 -13.94
N SER A 666 -3.40 -6.53 -14.90
CA SER A 666 -4.07 -7.76 -15.37
C SER A 666 -3.07 -8.74 -16.01
N GLU A 667 -2.20 -8.27 -16.90
CA GLU A 667 -1.19 -9.10 -17.56
C GLU A 667 -0.26 -9.78 -16.52
N LEU A 668 0.05 -9.11 -15.41
CA LEU A 668 0.84 -9.64 -14.30
C LEU A 668 0.06 -10.61 -13.41
N ASP A 669 -1.19 -10.29 -13.05
CA ASP A 669 -2.09 -11.18 -12.28
C ASP A 669 -2.36 -12.49 -13.06
N GLU A 670 -2.51 -12.42 -14.38
CA GLU A 670 -2.62 -13.56 -15.29
C GLU A 670 -1.35 -14.43 -15.26
N MET A 671 -0.17 -13.83 -15.45
CA MET A 671 1.14 -14.51 -15.38
C MET A 671 1.52 -15.03 -13.98
N ARG A 672 0.81 -14.59 -12.95
CA ARG A 672 0.95 -15.10 -11.57
C ARG A 672 0.06 -16.30 -11.30
N SER A 673 -1.05 -16.40 -12.03
CA SER A 673 -2.11 -17.42 -11.89
C SER A 673 -1.91 -18.64 -12.81
N SER A 674 -1.01 -18.54 -13.80
CA SER A 674 -0.59 -19.60 -14.73
C SER A 674 0.53 -20.49 -14.19
#